data_AF-A0A2G9U514-F1
#
_entry.id   AF-A0A2G9U514-F1
#
_cell.length_a   1.000
_cell.length_b   1.000
_cell.length_c   1.000
_cell.angle_alpha   90.00
_cell.angle_beta   90.00
_cell.angle_gamma   90.00
#
_symmetry.space_group_name_H-M   'P 1'
#
loop_
_entity.id
_entity.type
_entity.pdbx_description
1 polymer ?
#
loop_
_entity_poly.entity_id
_entity_poly.type
_entity_poly.pdbx_seq_one_letter_code
_entity_poly.pdbx_strand_id
1 'polypeptide(L)'
;FDSSYAYTEESIDAKEIMLDMEAGEIQIPQEVRVPHVNGAPAGAAPSPGQDDDDLANETLFFERNRIKQLQDERVHIQKKTFTKPELINFNSLNPNDHIGNLNNAFDIAEKKLEIARLLDAEDVDAARPDEKSIITYVSLYYHHFAKQKTELTGARRVANIVGKLITSDTMEEDYEHISSDLLKWIYETIKQLENRRFPNSLHGMREELGKFNQFRTVEKPPKYKEKGELEALFFTIQTKRKAMGRKQYAPPQGLFMYDVESAWEKLDRAENDRQVAIIAELQRQERLEQLAQRFHKKANLRESWLRNVQAVLEEMDHGRTATEVEKSLKKQQAIANDILARENRFKLLTSMCADLCNEKYHESDKIRSRERDIIERWTHLLSLLEQRRKALMGLNDLMTLLRDIDTLASELKHLEPVVRNRDVGKHLLGVEDLLGKHELVEAQVNAQGTWLTNVTNQANKYIRNKGEQYDVLQRKLDDVTAQYYSLVDLCRQRRLNLDKARALYQFVQDHEEELSWLSEKEHLCRRALANGDVAAVQQTTLLYKNTETEMQSHWARTKDMMAAGERLIENGQSREDIQRRIQAMQQGWERLRAAHQALGQWLNEAKQAQQYFQDANEAESWIREKMPLVKSDDLGRDEGAAESLLQRHARLEEEIHAYRADIVRLEEMSQQLANSSFHTATTSSQETEEVSVPQIEMLYKYDGNGMSVAKGEVLALLEQSTPEWWRVLKQDGTEGFVPANYCRKVPGELVTVTQTTTTTKAHTDVVDGKRAIVERQKMISSDYRQLNSLAEVRRRLLSDNIKLMRFYRECDEFEGWARETEAALADQPTVEHVKAFRKKFDRLEADMKAIGGTQLKHIN
;
A
#
# COMPACT_ATOMS: atom_id res chain seq x y z
N PHE A 1 -40.34 22.82 3.98
CA PHE A 1 -41.51 23.70 3.89
C PHE A 1 -41.63 24.38 5.24
N ASP A 2 -41.67 25.72 5.20
CA ASP A 2 -41.88 26.69 6.27
C ASP A 2 -40.94 26.62 7.49
N SER A 3 -40.09 27.63 7.76
CA SER A 3 -40.37 29.03 8.18
C SER A 3 -40.83 29.07 9.66
N SER A 4 -40.34 29.95 10.55
CA SER A 4 -39.83 31.31 10.31
C SER A 4 -38.99 31.90 11.46
N TYR A 5 -38.14 32.90 11.13
CA TYR A 5 -37.60 34.00 11.96
C TYR A 5 -36.86 33.75 13.29
N ALA A 6 -35.57 34.11 13.28
CA ALA A 6 -34.82 34.66 14.41
C ALA A 6 -34.29 36.05 14.03
N TYR A 7 -34.29 37.00 14.97
CA TYR A 7 -33.73 38.34 14.80
C TYR A 7 -32.29 38.39 15.32
N THR A 8 -31.43 39.20 14.67
CA THR A 8 -30.01 39.38 15.01
C THR A 8 -29.62 40.86 14.98
N GLU A 9 -29.11 41.35 16.11
CA GLU A 9 -28.32 42.57 16.34
C GLU A 9 -27.47 42.25 17.59
N GLU A 10 -26.23 42.71 17.79
CA GLU A 10 -25.24 43.37 16.93
C GLU A 10 -23.85 43.11 17.55
N SER A 11 -22.75 43.24 16.81
CA SER A 11 -21.39 43.08 17.37
C SER A 11 -20.50 44.28 17.05
N ILE A 12 -19.77 44.80 18.04
CA ILE A 12 -18.53 45.57 17.81
C ILE A 12 -17.42 45.07 18.74
N ASP A 13 -16.23 45.03 18.17
CA ASP A 13 -15.04 44.29 18.56
C ASP A 13 -14.02 45.12 19.37
N ALA A 14 -13.15 44.47 20.16
CA ALA A 14 -11.98 45.10 20.78
C ALA A 14 -10.88 44.11 21.22
N LYS A 15 -10.16 43.56 20.24
CA LYS A 15 -8.69 43.29 20.19
C LYS A 15 -7.88 42.93 21.46
N GLU A 16 -7.20 41.77 21.38
CA GLU A 16 -5.72 41.53 21.39
C GLU A 16 -4.82 42.18 22.49
N ILE A 17 -3.77 41.57 23.06
CA ILE A 17 -3.07 40.27 22.84
C ILE A 17 -2.29 39.84 24.12
N MET A 18 -1.91 38.55 24.16
CA MET A 18 -1.04 37.78 25.10
C MET A 18 0.14 38.49 25.80
N LEU A 19 0.59 37.93 26.95
CA LEU A 19 1.83 37.11 27.04
C LEU A 19 2.07 36.41 28.41
N ASP A 20 2.76 35.26 28.34
CA ASP A 20 3.16 34.31 29.41
C ASP A 20 4.31 34.85 30.32
N MET A 21 4.48 34.43 31.60
CA MET A 21 5.31 33.28 32.09
C MET A 21 6.62 33.06 31.27
N GLU A 22 7.84 32.84 31.79
CA GLU A 22 8.46 32.35 33.05
C GLU A 22 9.86 33.03 33.24
N ALA A 23 10.71 32.85 34.27
CA ALA A 23 10.67 32.52 35.71
C ALA A 23 12.11 32.72 36.29
N GLY A 24 12.39 32.47 37.59
CA GLY A 24 13.79 32.49 38.11
C GLY A 24 13.95 32.61 39.64
N GLU A 25 14.41 31.52 40.25
CA GLU A 25 14.70 31.22 41.68
C GLU A 25 15.39 32.28 42.57
N ILE A 26 15.19 32.16 43.90
CA ILE A 26 16.23 31.77 44.89
C ILE A 26 15.60 31.57 46.29
N GLN A 27 16.15 30.65 47.09
CA GLN A 27 15.56 30.13 48.32
C GLN A 27 16.44 30.38 49.58
N ILE A 28 15.77 30.77 50.68
CA ILE A 28 16.08 30.81 52.14
C ILE A 28 17.35 30.07 52.64
N PRO A 29 17.99 30.54 53.74
CA PRO A 29 17.87 29.75 54.99
C PRO A 29 17.82 30.51 56.35
N GLN A 30 16.92 30.01 57.23
CA GLN A 30 16.96 29.78 58.70
C GLN A 30 17.46 30.77 59.80
N GLU A 31 16.62 30.83 60.85
CA GLU A 31 16.86 31.02 62.33
C GLU A 31 17.51 32.35 62.83
N VAL A 32 17.11 32.96 63.96
CA VAL A 32 17.09 32.43 65.36
C VAL A 32 16.12 33.21 66.32
N ARG A 33 15.24 32.47 67.03
CA ARG A 33 14.68 32.62 68.42
C ARG A 33 14.16 33.95 69.09
N VAL A 34 12.88 33.87 69.56
CA VAL A 34 12.20 34.39 70.81
C VAL A 34 12.23 35.89 71.22
N PRO A 35 11.36 36.38 72.17
CA PRO A 35 10.29 35.72 72.96
C PRO A 35 8.88 36.39 72.95
N HIS A 36 8.01 35.85 73.82
CA HIS A 36 6.59 36.11 74.07
C HIS A 36 6.18 37.53 74.52
N VAL A 37 4.90 37.82 74.23
CA VAL A 37 4.02 38.90 74.72
C VAL A 37 4.09 39.18 76.23
N ASN A 38 4.18 40.47 76.60
CA ASN A 38 3.45 41.11 77.72
C ASN A 38 3.58 42.65 77.70
N GLY A 39 2.51 43.37 78.09
CA GLY A 39 2.41 44.85 78.11
C GLY A 39 1.16 45.31 77.35
N ALA A 40 0.05 45.72 77.98
CA ALA A 40 -0.18 46.87 78.87
C ALA A 40 -0.29 48.22 78.10
N PRO A 41 -1.31 49.06 78.38
CA PRO A 41 -1.71 50.16 77.50
C PRO A 41 -0.89 51.45 77.68
N ALA A 42 -0.99 52.34 76.69
CA ALA A 42 -0.20 53.56 76.60
C ALA A 42 -0.47 54.56 77.72
N GLY A 43 0.60 55.12 78.29
CA GLY A 43 0.56 56.34 79.11
C GLY A 43 0.70 57.59 78.25
N ALA A 44 -0.02 58.65 78.61
CA ALA A 44 0.05 59.97 77.99
C ALA A 44 0.84 60.96 78.85
N ALA A 45 1.51 61.93 78.22
CA ALA A 45 2.12 63.11 78.83
C ALA A 45 2.51 64.14 77.72
N PRO A 46 2.68 65.44 78.03
CA PRO A 46 1.81 66.26 78.87
C PRO A 46 1.57 67.70 78.33
N SER A 47 0.80 68.49 79.10
CA SER A 47 0.76 69.96 79.18
C SER A 47 -0.06 70.76 78.14
N PRO A 48 -0.59 71.96 78.49
CA PRO A 48 -0.69 72.59 79.82
C PRO A 48 -2.16 72.79 80.30
N GLY A 49 -2.39 72.94 81.61
CA GLY A 49 -3.71 73.28 82.17
C GLY A 49 -4.12 72.63 83.50
N GLN A 50 -3.20 71.97 84.22
CA GLN A 50 -3.55 71.27 85.47
C GLN A 50 -3.81 72.19 86.67
N ASP A 51 -3.36 73.45 86.62
CA ASP A 51 -3.51 74.38 87.75
C ASP A 51 -4.97 74.86 87.96
N ASP A 52 -5.86 74.71 86.97
CA ASP A 52 -7.28 75.06 87.07
C ASP A 52 -8.19 73.84 87.31
N ASP A 53 -7.87 72.66 86.77
CA ASP A 53 -8.74 71.47 86.85
C ASP A 53 -8.54 70.67 88.15
N ASP A 54 -7.32 70.59 88.70
CA ASP A 54 -7.13 70.10 90.07
C ASP A 54 -7.79 71.06 91.07
N LEU A 55 -7.76 72.38 90.80
CA LEU A 55 -8.52 73.37 91.57
C LEU A 55 -10.03 73.13 91.48
N ALA A 56 -10.56 72.78 90.30
CA ALA A 56 -11.98 72.48 90.10
C ALA A 56 -12.41 71.18 90.79
N ASN A 57 -11.57 70.13 90.77
CA ASN A 57 -11.87 68.85 91.38
C ASN A 57 -11.69 68.89 92.91
N GLU A 58 -10.68 69.61 93.42
CA GLU A 58 -10.61 69.99 94.83
C GLU A 58 -11.81 70.85 95.23
N THR A 59 -12.27 71.80 94.40
CA THR A 59 -13.47 72.61 94.68
C THR A 59 -14.74 71.75 94.76
N LEU A 60 -14.93 70.77 93.87
CA LEU A 60 -16.06 69.85 93.91
C LEU A 60 -16.00 68.88 95.10
N PHE A 61 -14.80 68.39 95.45
CA PHE A 61 -14.59 67.56 96.63
C PHE A 61 -14.78 68.37 97.93
N PHE A 62 -14.36 69.64 97.94
CA PHE A 62 -14.58 70.59 99.01
C PHE A 62 -16.08 70.94 99.14
N GLU A 63 -16.80 71.19 98.04
CA GLU A 63 -18.26 71.38 98.05
C GLU A 63 -18.99 70.14 98.59
N ARG A 64 -18.68 68.92 98.12
CA ARG A 64 -19.26 67.67 98.65
C ARG A 64 -19.00 67.48 100.14
N ASN A 65 -17.77 67.72 100.61
CA ASN A 65 -17.45 67.63 102.04
C ASN A 65 -18.11 68.75 102.86
N ARG A 66 -18.23 69.96 102.32
CA ARG A 66 -18.93 71.10 102.93
C ARG A 66 -20.44 70.83 103.04
N ILE A 67 -21.04 70.20 102.02
CA ILE A 67 -22.43 69.73 102.02
C ILE A 67 -22.67 68.69 103.13
N LYS A 68 -21.76 67.72 103.31
CA LYS A 68 -21.77 66.79 104.46
C LYS A 68 -21.61 67.50 105.80
N GLN A 69 -20.70 68.46 105.91
CA GLN A 69 -20.50 69.22 107.15
C GLN A 69 -21.75 70.03 107.55
N LEU A 70 -22.42 70.64 106.57
CA LEU A 70 -23.71 71.34 106.76
C LEU A 70 -24.87 70.38 107.10
N GLN A 71 -24.76 69.08 106.80
CA GLN A 71 -25.74 68.06 107.15
C GLN A 71 -25.72 67.75 108.65
N ASP A 72 -24.53 67.70 109.27
CA ASP A 72 -24.40 67.51 110.72
C ASP A 72 -24.88 68.75 111.51
N GLU A 73 -24.55 69.96 111.02
CA GLU A 73 -25.07 71.22 111.58
C GLU A 73 -26.61 71.31 111.48
N ARG A 74 -27.22 70.84 110.38
CA ARG A 74 -28.67 70.81 110.19
C ARG A 74 -29.40 70.02 111.29
N VAL A 75 -28.82 68.92 111.77
CA VAL A 75 -29.42 68.09 112.83
C VAL A 75 -29.41 68.83 114.17
N HIS A 76 -28.36 69.61 114.44
CA HIS A 76 -28.18 70.30 115.72
C HIS A 76 -29.10 71.52 115.92
N ILE A 77 -29.50 72.20 114.83
CA ILE A 77 -30.18 73.50 114.88
C ILE A 77 -31.71 73.40 115.11
N GLN A 78 -32.34 72.22 114.95
CA GLN A 78 -33.80 72.13 114.97
C GLN A 78 -34.49 72.21 116.36
N LYS A 79 -33.75 72.23 117.49
CA LYS A 79 -34.30 71.91 118.83
C LYS A 79 -34.26 72.98 119.95
N LYS A 80 -34.05 74.28 119.68
CA LYS A 80 -34.11 75.34 120.71
C LYS A 80 -35.40 76.19 120.65
N THR A 81 -36.10 76.28 121.79
CA THR A 81 -37.35 77.05 121.98
C THR A 81 -37.10 78.28 122.88
N PHE A 82 -37.92 79.32 122.75
CA PHE A 82 -37.53 80.71 122.98
C PHE A 82 -37.82 81.31 124.38
N THR A 83 -37.62 80.54 125.44
CA THR A 83 -37.82 81.00 126.84
C THR A 83 -36.70 80.46 127.73
N LYS A 84 -36.12 81.31 128.59
CA LYS A 84 -35.10 80.92 129.59
C LYS A 84 -35.67 81.03 131.03
N PRO A 85 -36.63 80.17 131.43
CA PRO A 85 -37.25 80.23 132.75
C PRO A 85 -36.27 79.98 133.91
N GLU A 86 -35.13 79.33 133.66
CA GLU A 86 -34.06 79.10 134.67
C GLU A 86 -33.48 80.38 135.31
N LEU A 87 -33.70 81.56 134.72
CA LEU A 87 -32.96 82.76 135.10
C LEU A 87 -33.48 83.42 136.38
N ILE A 88 -34.80 83.44 136.60
CA ILE A 88 -35.49 84.01 137.76
C ILE A 88 -36.44 82.96 138.34
N ASN A 89 -36.35 82.68 139.65
CA ASN A 89 -37.38 81.91 140.35
C ASN A 89 -38.57 82.81 140.67
N PHE A 90 -39.55 82.84 139.77
CA PHE A 90 -40.71 83.73 139.88
C PHE A 90 -41.55 83.46 141.15
N ASN A 91 -41.58 82.20 141.62
CA ASN A 91 -42.40 81.80 142.78
C ASN A 91 -41.86 82.33 144.13
N SER A 92 -40.61 82.81 144.19
CA SER A 92 -40.01 83.41 145.39
C SER A 92 -40.12 84.93 145.46
N LEU A 93 -40.72 85.58 144.46
CA LEU A 93 -40.92 87.03 144.42
C LEU A 93 -42.16 87.42 145.25
N ASN A 94 -42.03 88.40 146.13
CA ASN A 94 -43.14 88.89 146.96
C ASN A 94 -43.82 90.08 146.28
N PRO A 95 -45.11 90.01 145.89
CA PRO A 95 -45.78 91.11 145.19
C PRO A 95 -45.77 92.45 145.92
N ASN A 96 -45.63 92.47 147.25
CA ASN A 96 -45.60 93.69 148.06
C ASN A 96 -44.19 94.31 148.21
N ASP A 97 -43.16 93.67 147.65
CA ASP A 97 -41.77 94.17 147.63
C ASP A 97 -41.35 94.53 146.20
N HIS A 98 -41.93 95.62 145.69
CA HIS A 98 -41.74 96.05 144.30
C HIS A 98 -40.26 96.37 144.02
N ILE A 99 -39.61 97.12 144.92
CA ILE A 99 -38.19 97.52 144.82
C ILE A 99 -37.26 96.29 144.85
N GLY A 100 -37.48 95.32 145.75
CA GLY A 100 -36.67 94.10 145.81
C GLY A 100 -36.78 93.25 144.55
N ASN A 101 -37.99 93.11 144.01
CA ASN A 101 -38.23 92.36 142.77
C ASN A 101 -37.59 93.03 141.54
N LEU A 102 -37.67 94.36 141.43
CA LEU A 102 -37.06 95.12 140.34
C LEU A 102 -35.53 95.02 140.37
N ASN A 103 -34.92 95.21 141.55
CA ASN A 103 -33.49 95.01 141.73
C ASN A 103 -33.04 93.60 141.31
N ASN A 104 -33.76 92.55 141.72
CA ASN A 104 -33.46 91.17 141.33
C ASN A 104 -33.56 90.95 139.81
N ALA A 105 -34.56 91.54 139.15
CA ALA A 105 -34.68 91.49 137.70
C ALA A 105 -33.52 92.20 136.99
N PHE A 106 -33.08 93.35 137.49
CA PHE A 106 -31.98 94.13 136.90
C PHE A 106 -30.61 93.45 137.11
N ASP A 107 -30.34 92.91 138.30
CA ASP A 107 -29.13 92.15 138.61
C ASP A 107 -28.99 90.89 137.75
N ILE A 108 -30.10 90.21 137.43
CA ILE A 108 -30.10 89.03 136.58
C ILE A 108 -29.99 89.40 135.09
N ALA A 109 -30.54 90.55 134.68
CA ALA A 109 -30.27 91.16 133.38
C ALA A 109 -28.76 91.33 133.16
N GLU A 110 -28.10 91.97 134.13
CA GLU A 110 -26.70 92.34 134.01
C GLU A 110 -25.79 91.11 134.11
N LYS A 111 -25.97 90.27 135.13
CA LYS A 111 -25.06 89.14 135.41
C LYS A 111 -25.27 87.91 134.52
N LYS A 112 -26.45 87.72 133.92
CA LYS A 112 -26.77 86.51 133.11
C LYS A 112 -27.25 86.79 131.68
N LEU A 113 -27.60 88.03 131.35
CA LEU A 113 -27.96 88.44 129.99
C LEU A 113 -27.05 89.55 129.43
N GLU A 114 -26.08 90.04 130.22
CA GLU A 114 -25.16 91.15 129.87
C GLU A 114 -25.89 92.46 129.54
N ILE A 115 -27.12 92.62 130.04
CA ILE A 115 -27.93 93.83 129.87
C ILE A 115 -27.62 94.79 131.02
N ALA A 116 -26.61 95.64 130.80
CA ALA A 116 -26.11 96.63 131.75
C ALA A 116 -27.25 97.41 132.43
N ARG A 117 -27.23 97.50 133.75
CA ARG A 117 -28.30 98.08 134.56
C ARG A 117 -28.42 99.60 134.33
N LEU A 118 -29.49 100.04 133.67
CA LEU A 118 -29.74 101.45 133.30
C LEU A 118 -30.82 102.14 134.15
N LEU A 119 -31.50 101.41 135.02
CA LEU A 119 -32.57 101.93 135.88
C LEU A 119 -32.28 101.51 137.31
N ASP A 120 -32.52 102.41 138.25
CA ASP A 120 -32.61 102.06 139.66
C ASP A 120 -34.07 101.78 140.04
N ALA A 121 -34.25 100.86 140.98
CA ALA A 121 -35.58 100.35 141.33
C ALA A 121 -36.49 101.43 141.96
N GLU A 122 -35.90 102.44 142.61
CA GLU A 122 -36.60 103.59 143.19
C GLU A 122 -37.19 104.53 142.11
N ASP A 123 -36.53 104.66 140.94
CA ASP A 123 -37.05 105.46 139.81
C ASP A 123 -38.21 104.77 139.07
N VAL A 124 -38.33 103.44 139.24
CA VAL A 124 -39.37 102.62 138.63
C VAL A 124 -40.56 102.40 139.57
N ASP A 125 -40.34 102.28 140.88
CA ASP A 125 -41.40 102.21 141.92
C ASP A 125 -41.87 103.61 142.38
N ALA A 126 -42.06 104.51 141.41
CA ALA A 126 -42.53 105.88 141.63
C ALA A 126 -44.01 106.04 141.22
N ALA A 127 -44.71 107.04 141.78
CA ALA A 127 -46.12 107.30 141.45
C ALA A 127 -46.37 107.64 139.96
N ARG A 128 -45.32 108.05 139.24
CA ARG A 128 -45.22 108.08 137.77
C ARG A 128 -43.76 107.83 137.36
N PRO A 129 -43.37 106.60 136.98
CA PRO A 129 -42.04 106.34 136.48
C PRO A 129 -41.88 106.84 135.04
N ASP A 130 -40.66 107.11 134.60
CA ASP A 130 -40.42 107.55 133.21
C ASP A 130 -40.55 106.39 132.21
N GLU A 131 -41.64 106.44 131.45
CA GLU A 131 -41.97 105.47 130.41
C GLU A 131 -40.86 105.34 129.35
N LYS A 132 -40.15 106.42 129.01
CA LYS A 132 -39.05 106.36 128.03
C LYS A 132 -37.87 105.55 128.55
N SER A 133 -37.51 105.74 129.81
CA SER A 133 -36.43 105.01 130.46
C SER A 133 -36.77 103.52 130.62
N ILE A 134 -38.00 103.19 131.03
CA ILE A 134 -38.49 101.79 131.07
C ILE A 134 -38.49 101.14 129.68
N ILE A 135 -39.07 101.80 128.66
CA ILE A 135 -39.11 101.26 127.29
C ILE A 135 -37.69 101.06 126.75
N THR A 136 -36.77 101.99 126.99
CA THR A 136 -35.38 101.86 126.56
C THR A 136 -34.74 100.61 127.17
N TYR A 137 -34.91 100.38 128.47
CA TYR A 137 -34.34 99.21 129.13
C TYR A 137 -34.99 97.89 128.68
N VAL A 138 -36.32 97.83 128.56
CA VAL A 138 -37.05 96.65 128.04
C VAL A 138 -36.73 96.39 126.56
N SER A 139 -36.38 97.42 125.78
CA SER A 139 -35.96 97.25 124.38
C SER A 139 -34.62 96.51 124.24
N LEU A 140 -33.69 96.66 125.20
CA LEU A 140 -32.41 95.93 125.20
C LEU A 140 -32.63 94.42 125.36
N TYR A 141 -33.56 94.03 126.24
CA TYR A 141 -34.04 92.64 126.33
C TYR A 141 -34.59 92.15 124.98
N TYR A 142 -35.44 92.94 124.33
CA TYR A 142 -35.99 92.57 123.02
C TYR A 142 -34.91 92.41 121.95
N HIS A 143 -33.91 93.30 121.87
CA HIS A 143 -32.83 93.21 120.88
C HIS A 143 -31.93 91.99 121.07
N HIS A 144 -31.55 91.68 122.31
CA HIS A 144 -30.77 90.47 122.63
C HIS A 144 -31.51 89.20 122.18
N PHE A 145 -32.80 89.10 122.48
CA PHE A 145 -33.62 87.94 122.07
C PHE A 145 -33.94 87.94 120.56
N ALA A 146 -34.16 89.09 119.92
CA ALA A 146 -34.47 89.16 118.49
C ALA A 146 -33.29 88.72 117.60
N LYS A 147 -32.05 89.10 117.95
CA LYS A 147 -30.83 88.72 117.22
C LYS A 147 -30.66 87.19 117.15
N GLN A 148 -31.00 86.48 118.22
CA GLN A 148 -30.87 85.03 118.30
C GLN A 148 -31.91 84.27 117.44
N LYS A 149 -32.99 84.95 116.99
CA LYS A 149 -34.03 84.37 116.12
C LYS A 149 -33.71 84.44 114.62
N THR A 150 -32.97 85.47 114.19
CA THR A 150 -32.63 85.67 112.77
C THR A 150 -31.59 84.66 112.29
N GLU A 151 -30.58 84.35 113.10
CA GLU A 151 -29.50 83.39 112.78
C GLU A 151 -30.04 81.97 112.50
N LEU A 152 -30.90 81.41 113.36
CA LEU A 152 -31.53 80.08 113.13
C LEU A 152 -32.42 80.03 111.87
N THR A 153 -33.02 81.16 111.48
CA THR A 153 -33.91 81.24 110.30
C THR A 153 -33.11 81.30 108.99
N GLY A 154 -31.83 81.71 109.04
CA GLY A 154 -30.87 81.54 107.94
C GLY A 154 -30.51 80.06 107.75
N ALA A 155 -30.09 79.39 108.83
CA ALA A 155 -29.66 77.99 108.80
C ALA A 155 -30.72 77.02 108.24
N ARG A 156 -32.02 77.19 108.60
CA ARG A 156 -33.11 76.38 108.02
C ARG A 156 -33.28 76.54 106.50
N ARG A 157 -32.97 77.71 105.93
CA ARG A 157 -33.01 77.92 104.47
C ARG A 157 -31.85 77.22 103.77
N VAL A 158 -30.63 77.32 104.33
CA VAL A 158 -29.45 76.59 103.84
C VAL A 158 -29.72 75.08 103.83
N ALA A 159 -30.22 74.52 104.94
CA ALA A 159 -30.55 73.11 105.07
C ALA A 159 -31.53 72.58 103.99
N ASN A 160 -32.52 73.39 103.59
CA ASN A 160 -33.48 73.01 102.54
C ASN A 160 -32.89 73.09 101.12
N ILE A 161 -31.92 73.99 100.89
CA ILE A 161 -31.18 74.06 99.62
C ILE A 161 -30.22 72.87 99.52
N VAL A 162 -29.44 72.61 100.57
CA VAL A 162 -28.54 71.44 100.69
C VAL A 162 -29.29 70.13 100.46
N GLY A 163 -30.47 69.94 101.06
CA GLY A 163 -31.28 68.75 100.83
C GLY A 163 -31.72 68.55 99.37
N LYS A 164 -31.99 69.62 98.63
CA LYS A 164 -32.31 69.55 97.19
C LYS A 164 -31.09 69.24 96.33
N LEU A 165 -29.93 69.80 96.69
CA LEU A 165 -28.65 69.52 96.01
C LEU A 165 -28.29 68.04 96.12
N ILE A 166 -28.34 67.46 97.33
CA ILE A 166 -28.09 66.03 97.55
C ILE A 166 -29.00 65.17 96.65
N THR A 167 -30.30 65.47 96.56
CA THR A 167 -31.22 64.72 95.67
C THR A 167 -31.03 64.98 94.16
N SER A 168 -30.20 65.96 93.77
CA SER A 168 -29.74 66.15 92.38
C SER A 168 -28.52 65.26 92.15
N ASP A 169 -27.53 65.39 93.03
CA ASP A 169 -26.25 64.70 92.92
C ASP A 169 -26.44 63.17 92.96
N THR A 170 -27.36 62.64 93.79
CA THR A 170 -27.70 61.19 93.77
C THR A 170 -28.33 60.74 92.45
N MET A 171 -29.18 61.57 91.82
CA MET A 171 -29.78 61.22 90.53
C MET A 171 -28.76 61.27 89.39
N GLU A 172 -27.75 62.13 89.51
CA GLU A 172 -26.62 62.23 88.59
C GLU A 172 -25.71 61.00 88.73
N GLU A 173 -25.42 60.57 89.97
CA GLU A 173 -24.72 59.29 90.26
C GLU A 173 -25.51 58.07 89.74
N ASP A 174 -26.84 58.02 89.93
CA ASP A 174 -27.72 56.96 89.39
C ASP A 174 -27.66 56.92 87.85
N TYR A 175 -27.68 58.09 87.18
CA TYR A 175 -27.57 58.17 85.72
C TYR A 175 -26.21 57.67 85.21
N GLU A 176 -25.11 58.04 85.87
CA GLU A 176 -23.75 57.61 85.50
C GLU A 176 -23.57 56.10 85.67
N HIS A 177 -24.12 55.52 86.76
CA HIS A 177 -24.08 54.08 86.99
C HIS A 177 -24.91 53.31 85.95
N ILE A 178 -26.17 53.68 85.73
CA ILE A 178 -27.07 52.97 84.81
C ILE A 178 -26.59 53.11 83.36
N SER A 179 -26.10 54.28 82.95
CA SER A 179 -25.53 54.48 81.60
C SER A 179 -24.27 53.64 81.37
N SER A 180 -23.36 53.56 82.37
CA SER A 180 -22.15 52.75 82.28
C SER A 180 -22.45 51.24 82.16
N ASP A 181 -23.35 50.72 83.00
CA ASP A 181 -23.77 49.31 82.96
C ASP A 181 -24.48 48.96 81.64
N LEU A 182 -25.36 49.85 81.16
CA LEU A 182 -26.07 49.66 79.89
C LEU A 182 -25.11 49.67 78.71
N LEU A 183 -24.18 50.62 78.64
CA LEU A 183 -23.15 50.68 77.60
C LEU A 183 -22.25 49.45 77.62
N LYS A 184 -21.81 49.02 78.80
CA LYS A 184 -21.01 47.80 78.97
C LYS A 184 -21.75 46.57 78.44
N TRP A 185 -23.02 46.39 78.82
CA TRP A 185 -23.85 45.30 78.31
C TRP A 185 -24.02 45.37 76.79
N ILE A 186 -24.24 46.56 76.21
CA ILE A 186 -24.34 46.76 74.77
C ILE A 186 -23.05 46.28 74.06
N TYR A 187 -21.87 46.72 74.50
CA TYR A 187 -20.60 46.34 73.86
C TYR A 187 -20.27 44.86 74.02
N GLU A 188 -20.53 44.26 75.19
CA GLU A 188 -20.37 42.82 75.40
C GLU A 188 -21.33 42.01 74.52
N THR A 189 -22.56 42.48 74.33
CA THR A 189 -23.57 41.83 73.49
C THR A 189 -23.24 41.95 72.00
N ILE A 190 -22.81 43.13 71.52
CA ILE A 190 -22.33 43.32 70.13
C ILE A 190 -21.25 42.28 69.79
N LYS A 191 -20.25 42.11 70.67
CA LYS A 191 -19.17 41.14 70.50
C LYS A 191 -19.66 39.68 70.40
N GLN A 192 -20.75 39.34 71.11
CA GLN A 192 -21.38 38.01 70.99
C GLN A 192 -22.14 37.85 69.67
N LEU A 193 -22.93 38.87 69.27
CA LEU A 193 -23.70 38.87 68.02
C LEU A 193 -22.79 38.81 66.79
N GLU A 194 -21.67 39.54 66.79
CA GLU A 194 -20.67 39.58 65.71
C GLU A 194 -19.93 38.25 65.49
N ASN A 195 -19.91 37.32 66.46
CA ASN A 195 -19.15 36.07 66.38
C ASN A 195 -19.67 35.11 65.29
N ARG A 196 -19.16 35.20 64.05
CA ARG A 196 -19.58 34.37 62.90
C ARG A 196 -19.14 32.89 62.96
N ARG A 197 -18.70 32.36 64.12
CA ARG A 197 -18.42 30.92 64.28
C ARG A 197 -19.71 30.16 64.56
N PHE A 198 -20.28 29.58 63.50
CA PHE A 198 -21.48 28.78 63.55
C PHE A 198 -21.20 27.28 63.75
N PRO A 199 -22.06 26.52 64.46
CA PRO A 199 -22.01 25.07 64.48
C PRO A 199 -22.23 24.49 63.08
N ASN A 200 -21.36 23.58 62.64
CA ASN A 200 -21.48 22.93 61.34
C ASN A 200 -22.51 21.78 61.37
N SER A 201 -23.76 22.07 61.72
CA SER A 201 -24.88 21.12 61.59
C SER A 201 -26.21 21.85 61.60
N LEU A 202 -27.21 21.29 60.90
CA LEU A 202 -28.58 21.82 60.92
C LEU A 202 -29.18 21.85 62.34
N HIS A 203 -28.81 20.89 63.20
CA HIS A 203 -29.26 20.84 64.59
C HIS A 203 -28.65 21.97 65.43
N GLY A 204 -27.32 22.12 65.44
CA GLY A 204 -26.65 23.19 66.18
C GLY A 204 -27.04 24.60 65.69
N MET A 205 -27.34 24.76 64.40
CA MET A 205 -27.87 26.01 63.87
C MET A 205 -29.30 26.33 64.33
N ARG A 206 -30.14 25.32 64.59
CA ARG A 206 -31.46 25.52 65.22
C ARG A 206 -31.33 25.92 66.68
N GLU A 207 -30.33 25.41 67.40
CA GLU A 207 -30.03 25.85 68.76
C GLU A 207 -29.53 27.31 68.79
N GLU A 208 -28.65 27.70 67.87
CA GLU A 208 -28.21 29.10 67.74
C GLU A 208 -29.36 30.06 67.39
N LEU A 209 -30.29 29.67 66.52
CA LEU A 209 -31.53 30.42 66.28
C LEU A 209 -32.39 30.50 67.55
N GLY A 210 -32.47 29.43 68.34
CA GLY A 210 -33.14 29.41 69.64
C GLY A 210 -32.57 30.43 70.62
N LYS A 211 -31.25 30.43 70.83
CA LYS A 211 -30.53 31.41 71.66
C LYS A 211 -30.73 32.84 71.16
N PHE A 212 -30.65 33.06 69.84
CA PHE A 212 -30.86 34.37 69.25
C PHE A 212 -32.31 34.88 69.46
N ASN A 213 -33.30 34.00 69.34
CA ASN A 213 -34.69 34.36 69.65
C ASN A 213 -34.88 34.65 71.15
N GLN A 214 -34.24 33.90 72.05
CA GLN A 214 -34.24 34.17 73.49
C GLN A 214 -33.65 35.55 73.80
N PHE A 215 -32.48 35.89 73.23
CA PHE A 215 -31.89 37.22 73.33
C PHE A 215 -32.90 38.33 72.93
N ARG A 216 -33.53 38.19 71.76
CA ARG A 216 -34.47 39.20 71.23
C ARG A 216 -35.77 39.35 72.03
N THR A 217 -36.28 38.26 72.60
CA THR A 217 -37.61 38.22 73.22
C THR A 217 -37.58 38.33 74.75
N VAL A 218 -36.44 38.03 75.39
CA VAL A 218 -36.30 38.00 76.85
C VAL A 218 -35.23 38.97 77.35
N GLU A 219 -34.05 39.00 76.73
CA GLU A 219 -32.89 39.73 77.28
C GLU A 219 -32.82 41.20 76.82
N LYS A 220 -33.09 41.46 75.53
CA LYS A 220 -33.08 42.82 74.96
C LYS A 220 -34.24 43.72 75.43
N PRO A 221 -35.50 43.25 75.56
CA PRO A 221 -36.63 44.11 75.96
C PRO A 221 -36.46 44.87 77.30
N PRO A 222 -35.98 44.26 78.41
CA PRO A 222 -35.74 45.02 79.64
C PRO A 222 -34.63 46.06 79.47
N LYS A 223 -33.59 45.79 78.68
CA LYS A 223 -32.53 46.76 78.38
C LYS A 223 -32.99 47.94 77.52
N TYR A 224 -33.96 47.71 76.62
CA TYR A 224 -34.62 48.81 75.90
C TYR A 224 -35.46 49.68 76.84
N LYS A 225 -36.10 49.07 77.86
CA LYS A 225 -36.83 49.81 78.91
C LYS A 225 -35.88 50.61 79.80
N GLU A 226 -34.74 50.03 80.22
CA GLU A 226 -33.68 50.74 80.95
C GLU A 226 -33.16 51.96 80.16
N LYS A 227 -32.98 51.85 78.83
CA LYS A 227 -32.64 52.99 77.96
C LYS A 227 -33.68 54.13 78.08
N GLY A 228 -34.97 53.82 77.97
CA GLY A 228 -36.04 54.82 78.09
C GLY A 228 -36.17 55.42 79.49
N GLU A 229 -35.88 54.62 80.53
CA GLU A 229 -35.83 55.10 81.92
C GLU A 229 -34.62 56.03 82.15
N LEU A 230 -33.48 55.75 81.52
CA LEU A 230 -32.29 56.59 81.51
C LEU A 230 -32.53 57.94 80.79
N GLU A 231 -33.22 57.93 79.64
CA GLU A 231 -33.67 59.15 78.94
C GLU A 231 -34.57 60.03 79.83
N ALA A 232 -35.54 59.41 80.51
CA ALA A 232 -36.44 60.10 81.44
C ALA A 232 -35.72 60.64 82.69
N LEU A 233 -34.74 59.88 83.21
CA LEU A 233 -33.89 60.29 84.32
C LEU A 233 -33.06 61.53 83.95
N PHE A 234 -32.40 61.50 82.78
CA PHE A 234 -31.65 62.63 82.25
C PHE A 234 -32.51 63.89 82.11
N PHE A 235 -33.69 63.77 81.48
CA PHE A 235 -34.63 64.88 81.35
C PHE A 235 -35.08 65.45 82.71
N THR A 236 -35.27 64.58 83.70
CA THR A 236 -35.64 64.97 85.07
C THR A 236 -34.51 65.72 85.77
N ILE A 237 -33.26 65.28 85.63
CA ILE A 237 -32.07 65.97 86.15
C ILE A 237 -31.94 67.36 85.52
N GLN A 238 -32.03 67.45 84.19
CA GLN A 238 -31.98 68.73 83.46
C GLN A 238 -33.05 69.70 83.94
N THR A 239 -34.30 69.21 84.08
CA THR A 239 -35.44 70.01 84.53
C THR A 239 -35.25 70.49 85.98
N LYS A 240 -34.80 69.61 86.90
CA LYS A 240 -34.51 69.98 88.30
C LYS A 240 -33.38 71.00 88.41
N ARG A 241 -32.26 70.81 87.71
CA ARG A 241 -31.14 71.78 87.71
C ARG A 241 -31.54 73.15 87.18
N LYS A 242 -32.29 73.19 86.07
CA LYS A 242 -32.84 74.43 85.49
C LYS A 242 -33.76 75.14 86.48
N ALA A 243 -34.65 74.42 87.17
CA ALA A 243 -35.53 74.99 88.20
C ALA A 243 -34.78 75.50 89.45
N MET A 244 -33.56 75.02 89.70
CA MET A 244 -32.67 75.50 90.77
C MET A 244 -31.71 76.61 90.30
N GLY A 245 -31.76 77.04 89.04
CA GLY A 245 -30.85 78.04 88.49
C GLY A 245 -29.39 77.57 88.33
N ARG A 246 -29.12 76.25 88.42
CA ARG A 246 -27.78 75.68 88.18
C ARG A 246 -27.53 75.49 86.68
N LYS A 247 -26.25 75.42 86.29
CA LYS A 247 -25.82 74.99 84.95
C LYS A 247 -26.44 73.62 84.62
N GLN A 248 -26.85 73.44 83.36
CA GLN A 248 -27.36 72.17 82.84
C GLN A 248 -26.38 71.03 83.17
N TYR A 249 -26.93 69.83 83.40
CA TYR A 249 -26.10 68.66 83.64
C TYR A 249 -25.37 68.28 82.35
N ALA A 250 -24.09 67.98 82.47
CA ALA A 250 -23.27 67.42 81.42
C ALA A 250 -22.66 66.14 82.00
N PRO A 251 -23.05 64.95 81.52
CA PRO A 251 -22.43 63.70 81.94
C PRO A 251 -20.91 63.69 81.68
N PRO A 252 -20.17 62.80 82.35
CA PRO A 252 -18.79 62.48 81.98
C PRO A 252 -18.67 62.05 80.52
N GLN A 253 -17.49 62.24 79.93
CA GLN A 253 -17.24 61.88 78.53
C GLN A 253 -17.52 60.40 78.27
N GLY A 254 -18.27 60.10 77.20
CA GLY A 254 -18.68 58.73 76.85
C GLY A 254 -19.96 58.23 77.53
N LEU A 255 -20.56 59.02 78.44
CA LEU A 255 -21.85 58.73 79.10
C LEU A 255 -22.98 59.67 78.63
N PHE A 256 -22.80 60.37 77.52
CA PHE A 256 -23.88 61.20 76.98
C PHE A 256 -25.00 60.33 76.38
N MET A 257 -26.22 60.87 76.35
CA MET A 257 -27.36 60.16 75.77
C MET A 257 -27.11 59.74 74.30
N TYR A 258 -26.40 60.57 73.52
CA TYR A 258 -26.04 60.24 72.14
C TYR A 258 -25.03 59.07 72.04
N ASP A 259 -24.17 58.86 73.05
CA ASP A 259 -23.25 57.71 73.08
C ASP A 259 -24.04 56.41 73.27
N VAL A 260 -25.06 56.43 74.16
CA VAL A 260 -25.99 55.32 74.40
C VAL A 260 -26.85 55.05 73.16
N GLU A 261 -27.36 56.08 72.48
CA GLU A 261 -28.09 55.94 71.21
C GLU A 261 -27.19 55.34 70.12
N SER A 262 -25.98 55.86 69.92
CA SER A 262 -25.04 55.36 68.91
C SER A 262 -24.59 53.91 69.19
N ALA A 263 -24.40 53.55 70.47
CA ALA A 263 -24.12 52.18 70.86
C ALA A 263 -25.33 51.27 70.59
N TRP A 264 -26.55 51.73 70.87
CA TRP A 264 -27.78 50.99 70.58
C TRP A 264 -28.01 50.77 69.08
N GLU A 265 -27.75 51.77 68.24
CA GLU A 265 -27.79 51.60 66.77
C GLU A 265 -26.75 50.60 66.24
N LYS A 266 -25.60 50.46 66.91
CA LYS A 266 -24.60 49.43 66.59
C LYS A 266 -25.09 48.05 67.02
N LEU A 267 -25.78 47.95 68.16
CA LEU A 267 -26.43 46.71 68.62
C LEU A 267 -27.53 46.25 67.66
N ASP A 268 -28.40 47.17 67.20
CA ASP A 268 -29.47 46.87 66.24
C ASP A 268 -28.90 46.38 64.89
N ARG A 269 -27.79 46.98 64.43
CA ARG A 269 -27.06 46.50 63.24
C ARG A 269 -26.45 45.12 63.45
N ALA A 270 -25.75 44.91 64.58
CA ALA A 270 -25.15 43.62 64.91
C ALA A 270 -26.20 42.50 65.06
N GLU A 271 -27.39 42.81 65.59
CA GLU A 271 -28.55 41.90 65.64
C GLU A 271 -29.03 41.55 64.23
N ASN A 272 -29.25 42.54 63.36
CA ASN A 272 -29.71 42.28 62.00
C ASN A 272 -28.71 41.43 61.20
N ASP A 273 -27.42 41.77 61.26
CA ASP A 273 -26.37 41.00 60.59
C ASP A 273 -26.25 39.58 61.18
N ARG A 274 -26.46 39.41 62.49
CA ARG A 274 -26.54 38.09 63.13
C ARG A 274 -27.76 37.30 62.65
N GLN A 275 -28.92 37.92 62.52
CA GLN A 275 -30.13 37.29 61.97
C GLN A 275 -29.89 36.81 60.53
N VAL A 276 -29.38 37.68 59.66
CA VAL A 276 -29.10 37.35 58.25
C VAL A 276 -28.08 36.21 58.16
N ALA A 277 -27.01 36.26 58.95
CA ALA A 277 -26.00 35.21 58.96
C ALA A 277 -26.54 33.85 59.48
N ILE A 278 -27.38 33.84 60.52
CA ILE A 278 -28.04 32.63 61.02
C ILE A 278 -28.96 32.03 59.94
N ILE A 279 -29.77 32.85 59.25
CA ILE A 279 -30.70 32.40 58.22
C ILE A 279 -29.94 31.83 57.01
N ALA A 280 -28.90 32.53 56.55
CA ALA A 280 -28.08 32.07 55.42
C ALA A 280 -27.37 30.74 55.73
N GLU A 281 -26.80 30.58 56.93
CA GLU A 281 -26.16 29.34 57.33
C GLU A 281 -27.17 28.20 57.55
N LEU A 282 -28.36 28.47 58.10
CA LEU A 282 -29.46 27.49 58.18
C LEU A 282 -29.86 26.98 56.79
N GLN A 283 -30.05 27.88 55.82
CA GLN A 283 -30.36 27.52 54.43
C GLN A 283 -29.22 26.72 53.77
N ARG A 284 -27.95 27.06 54.08
CA ARG A 284 -26.79 26.30 53.61
C ARG A 284 -26.79 24.88 54.19
N GLN A 285 -26.91 24.74 55.51
CA GLN A 285 -26.98 23.44 56.19
C GLN A 285 -28.14 22.58 55.66
N GLU A 286 -29.33 23.17 55.46
CA GLU A 286 -30.48 22.43 54.89
C GLU A 286 -30.24 21.94 53.46
N ARG A 287 -29.65 22.78 52.58
CA ARG A 287 -29.26 22.35 51.22
C ARG A 287 -28.25 21.19 51.26
N LEU A 288 -27.28 21.22 52.19
CA LEU A 288 -26.27 20.17 52.32
C LEU A 288 -26.86 18.86 52.85
N GLU A 289 -27.75 18.90 53.84
CA GLU A 289 -28.48 17.72 54.33
C GLU A 289 -29.33 17.09 53.21
N GLN A 290 -30.04 17.91 52.42
CA GLN A 290 -30.80 17.42 51.26
C GLN A 290 -29.87 16.80 50.19
N LEU A 291 -28.68 17.38 49.96
CA LEU A 291 -27.69 16.87 49.01
C LEU A 291 -27.06 15.55 49.50
N ALA A 292 -26.72 15.45 50.78
CA ALA A 292 -26.20 14.24 51.43
C ALA A 292 -27.23 13.10 51.41
N GLN A 293 -28.50 13.37 51.72
CA GLN A 293 -29.58 12.38 51.57
C GLN A 293 -29.73 11.88 50.13
N ARG A 294 -29.62 12.77 49.14
CA ARG A 294 -29.64 12.39 47.71
C ARG A 294 -28.40 11.57 47.35
N PHE A 295 -27.22 11.89 47.88
CA PHE A 295 -26.00 11.12 47.72
C PHE A 295 -26.19 9.69 48.26
N HIS A 296 -26.60 9.52 49.51
CA HIS A 296 -26.78 8.19 50.12
C HIS A 296 -27.82 7.33 49.39
N LYS A 297 -28.97 7.91 49.00
CA LYS A 297 -29.98 7.20 48.19
C LYS A 297 -29.41 6.74 46.84
N LYS A 298 -28.59 7.57 46.18
CA LYS A 298 -27.93 7.20 44.93
C LYS A 298 -26.84 6.15 45.15
N ALA A 299 -26.00 6.30 46.16
CA ALA A 299 -24.90 5.40 46.53
C ALA A 299 -25.40 3.95 46.75
N ASN A 300 -26.42 3.76 47.61
CA ASN A 300 -27.04 2.46 47.85
C ASN A 300 -27.42 1.72 46.55
N LEU A 301 -27.99 2.45 45.58
CA LEU A 301 -28.39 1.89 44.28
C LEU A 301 -27.20 1.48 43.41
N ARG A 302 -26.06 2.19 43.50
CA ARG A 302 -24.84 1.84 42.74
C ARG A 302 -24.14 0.65 43.37
N GLU A 303 -24.01 0.63 44.69
CA GLU A 303 -23.41 -0.49 45.44
C GLU A 303 -24.15 -1.82 45.18
N SER A 304 -25.49 -1.80 45.28
CA SER A 304 -26.29 -3.01 45.03
C SER A 304 -26.20 -3.46 43.55
N TRP A 305 -26.17 -2.51 42.61
CA TRP A 305 -26.02 -2.84 41.19
C TRP A 305 -24.62 -3.39 40.87
N LEU A 306 -23.55 -2.76 41.37
CA LEU A 306 -22.17 -3.21 41.21
C LEU A 306 -22.01 -4.65 41.70
N ARG A 307 -22.48 -4.95 42.92
CA ARG A 307 -22.43 -6.30 43.50
C ARG A 307 -23.12 -7.34 42.60
N ASN A 308 -24.31 -7.02 42.10
CA ASN A 308 -25.08 -7.96 41.28
C ASN A 308 -24.42 -8.19 39.90
N VAL A 309 -23.90 -7.14 39.26
CA VAL A 309 -23.24 -7.28 37.94
C VAL A 309 -21.87 -7.95 38.05
N GLN A 310 -21.12 -7.69 39.13
CA GLN A 310 -19.87 -8.39 39.39
C GLN A 310 -20.09 -9.90 39.52
N ALA A 311 -21.06 -10.34 40.33
CA ALA A 311 -21.39 -11.76 40.46
C ALA A 311 -21.78 -12.40 39.12
N VAL A 312 -22.60 -11.73 38.30
CA VAL A 312 -22.97 -12.23 36.96
C VAL A 312 -21.76 -12.35 36.03
N LEU A 313 -20.80 -11.43 36.06
CA LEU A 313 -19.58 -11.52 35.23
C LEU A 313 -18.63 -12.64 35.68
N GLU A 314 -18.59 -12.94 36.98
CA GLU A 314 -17.79 -14.00 37.58
C GLU A 314 -18.39 -15.41 37.33
N GLU A 315 -19.72 -15.54 37.33
CA GLU A 315 -20.42 -16.82 37.08
C GLU A 315 -20.45 -17.25 35.61
N MET A 316 -20.25 -16.34 34.65
CA MET A 316 -20.37 -16.67 33.22
C MET A 316 -19.17 -17.49 32.72
N ASP A 317 -19.41 -18.71 32.21
CA ASP A 317 -18.40 -19.48 31.50
C ASP A 317 -17.96 -18.78 30.18
N HIS A 318 -16.75 -19.06 29.72
CA HIS A 318 -16.22 -18.59 28.44
C HIS A 318 -16.74 -19.43 27.27
N GLY A 319 -17.09 -20.69 27.51
CA GLY A 319 -17.51 -21.67 26.50
C GLY A 319 -16.32 -22.48 25.97
N ARG A 320 -16.59 -23.69 25.45
CA ARG A 320 -15.54 -24.64 25.05
C ARG A 320 -15.48 -24.91 23.55
N THR A 321 -16.54 -24.56 22.82
CA THR A 321 -16.60 -24.65 21.35
C THR A 321 -16.59 -23.27 20.69
N ALA A 322 -16.15 -23.19 19.44
CA ALA A 322 -16.15 -21.95 18.65
C ALA A 322 -17.50 -21.21 18.72
N THR A 323 -18.61 -21.94 18.56
CA THR A 323 -19.96 -21.36 18.58
C THR A 323 -20.42 -20.88 19.96
N GLU A 324 -19.89 -21.45 21.04
CA GLU A 324 -20.16 -20.99 22.41
C GLU A 324 -19.33 -19.75 22.73
N VAL A 325 -18.04 -19.75 22.38
CA VAL A 325 -17.14 -18.62 22.58
C VAL A 325 -17.67 -17.39 21.81
N GLU A 326 -18.09 -17.57 20.55
CA GLU A 326 -18.67 -16.47 19.75
C GLU A 326 -19.99 -15.93 20.36
N LYS A 327 -20.85 -16.81 20.89
CA LYS A 327 -22.06 -16.41 21.63
C LYS A 327 -21.71 -15.67 22.92
N SER A 328 -20.71 -16.14 23.66
CA SER A 328 -20.20 -15.50 24.88
C SER A 328 -19.58 -14.13 24.59
N LEU A 329 -18.88 -13.97 23.46
CA LEU A 329 -18.30 -12.70 23.01
C LEU A 329 -19.39 -11.70 22.60
N LYS A 330 -20.45 -12.15 21.92
CA LYS A 330 -21.65 -11.34 21.66
C LYS A 330 -22.38 -10.92 22.94
N LYS A 331 -22.53 -11.82 23.92
CA LYS A 331 -23.06 -11.49 25.27
C LYS A 331 -22.18 -10.47 25.99
N GLN A 332 -20.85 -10.65 25.95
CA GLN A 332 -19.88 -9.74 26.57
C GLN A 332 -20.03 -8.31 26.02
N GLN A 333 -20.18 -8.16 24.70
CA GLN A 333 -20.39 -6.84 24.09
C GLN A 333 -21.72 -6.19 24.55
N ALA A 334 -22.80 -6.96 24.66
CA ALA A 334 -24.08 -6.45 25.15
C ALA A 334 -24.00 -6.01 26.62
N ILE A 335 -23.32 -6.78 27.47
CA ILE A 335 -23.11 -6.44 28.88
C ILE A 335 -22.21 -5.19 29.02
N ALA A 336 -21.14 -5.11 28.23
CA ALA A 336 -20.26 -3.95 28.20
C ALA A 336 -21.03 -2.65 27.85
N ASN A 337 -21.95 -2.73 26.88
CA ASN A 337 -22.79 -1.59 26.49
C ASN A 337 -23.73 -1.12 27.63
N ASP A 338 -24.41 -2.02 28.37
CA ASP A 338 -25.26 -1.62 29.53
C ASP A 338 -24.44 -1.07 30.70
N ILE A 339 -23.26 -1.62 30.95
CA ILE A 339 -22.33 -1.12 31.98
C ILE A 339 -21.88 0.29 31.62
N LEU A 340 -21.31 0.51 30.42
CA LEU A 340 -20.77 1.81 30.01
C LEU A 340 -21.85 2.89 29.91
N ALA A 341 -23.08 2.54 29.50
CA ALA A 341 -24.22 3.48 29.50
C ALA A 341 -24.55 4.07 30.90
N ARG A 342 -24.01 3.51 31.98
CA ARG A 342 -24.21 3.96 33.36
C ARG A 342 -23.06 4.81 33.90
N GLU A 343 -21.96 5.01 33.17
CA GLU A 343 -20.77 5.75 33.63
C GLU A 343 -21.12 7.15 34.19
N ASN A 344 -21.96 7.91 33.49
CA ASN A 344 -22.42 9.24 33.93
C ASN A 344 -23.15 9.23 35.29
N ARG A 345 -23.71 8.09 35.71
CA ARG A 345 -24.36 7.92 37.02
C ARG A 345 -23.37 7.79 38.17
N PHE A 346 -22.11 7.45 37.88
CA PHE A 346 -20.99 7.44 38.82
C PHE A 346 -20.32 8.81 38.86
N LYS A 347 -20.04 9.43 37.70
CA LYS A 347 -19.55 10.82 37.60
C LYS A 347 -20.42 11.81 38.39
N LEU A 348 -21.75 11.66 38.31
CA LEU A 348 -22.68 12.48 39.10
C LEU A 348 -22.61 12.21 40.62
N LEU A 349 -22.24 11.00 41.04
CA LEU A 349 -22.06 10.68 42.46
C LEU A 349 -20.76 11.32 42.99
N THR A 350 -19.68 11.26 42.21
CA THR A 350 -18.42 11.97 42.47
C THR A 350 -18.62 13.48 42.57
N SER A 351 -19.36 14.09 41.63
CA SER A 351 -19.71 15.51 41.68
C SER A 351 -20.46 15.87 42.96
N MET A 352 -21.49 15.11 43.35
CA MET A 352 -22.22 15.36 44.60
C MET A 352 -21.34 15.21 45.84
N CYS A 353 -20.35 14.32 45.83
CA CYS A 353 -19.35 14.19 46.90
C CYS A 353 -18.40 15.41 46.93
N ALA A 354 -17.93 15.87 45.77
CA ALA A 354 -17.08 17.05 45.64
C ALA A 354 -17.80 18.31 46.17
N ASP A 355 -19.06 18.52 45.80
CA ASP A 355 -19.88 19.64 46.29
C ASP A 355 -19.98 19.64 47.83
N LEU A 356 -20.28 18.48 48.43
CA LEU A 356 -20.37 18.31 49.89
C LEU A 356 -19.02 18.49 50.59
N CYS A 357 -17.91 18.12 49.95
CA CYS A 357 -16.56 18.36 50.48
C CYS A 357 -16.16 19.84 50.40
N ASN A 358 -16.46 20.51 49.29
CA ASN A 358 -16.14 21.92 49.05
C ASN A 358 -16.91 22.82 50.03
N GLU A 359 -18.18 22.51 50.28
CA GLU A 359 -19.04 23.15 51.29
C GLU A 359 -18.76 22.68 52.73
N LYS A 360 -17.71 21.87 52.96
CA LYS A 360 -17.27 21.40 54.29
C LYS A 360 -18.40 20.77 55.12
N TYR A 361 -19.25 19.95 54.51
CA TYR A 361 -20.32 19.22 55.20
C TYR A 361 -19.74 18.35 56.34
N HIS A 362 -20.47 18.22 57.45
CA HIS A 362 -19.95 17.63 58.69
C HIS A 362 -19.58 16.15 58.61
N GLU A 363 -20.24 15.37 57.76
CA GLU A 363 -19.86 13.98 57.43
C GLU A 363 -19.14 13.84 56.07
N SER A 364 -18.54 14.93 55.55
CA SER A 364 -17.85 14.91 54.25
C SER A 364 -16.76 13.85 54.13
N ASP A 365 -16.04 13.52 55.21
CA ASP A 365 -15.04 12.42 55.22
C ASP A 365 -15.68 11.03 55.05
N LYS A 366 -16.83 10.77 55.68
CA LYS A 366 -17.58 9.51 55.52
C LYS A 366 -18.11 9.39 54.09
N ILE A 367 -18.63 10.49 53.55
CA ILE A 367 -19.13 10.58 52.17
C ILE A 367 -18.01 10.35 51.17
N ARG A 368 -16.83 10.95 51.38
CA ARG A 368 -15.63 10.77 50.56
C ARG A 368 -15.09 9.34 50.59
N SER A 369 -14.98 8.73 51.78
CA SER A 369 -14.55 7.32 51.88
C SER A 369 -15.52 6.42 51.11
N ARG A 370 -16.83 6.62 51.29
CA ARG A 370 -17.85 5.82 50.62
C ARG A 370 -17.89 6.02 49.11
N GLU A 371 -17.67 7.25 48.64
CA GLU A 371 -17.56 7.55 47.21
C GLU A 371 -16.36 6.83 46.60
N ARG A 372 -15.18 6.92 47.24
CA ARG A 372 -13.97 6.21 46.82
C ARG A 372 -14.21 4.70 46.73
N ASP A 373 -14.80 4.08 47.77
CA ASP A 373 -15.05 2.63 47.79
C ASP A 373 -16.03 2.19 46.67
N ILE A 374 -16.95 3.06 46.22
CA ILE A 374 -17.84 2.81 45.07
C ILE A 374 -17.09 2.95 43.74
N ILE A 375 -16.22 3.96 43.61
CA ILE A 375 -15.42 4.18 42.40
C ILE A 375 -14.37 3.08 42.23
N GLU A 376 -13.72 2.62 43.31
CA GLU A 376 -12.78 1.48 43.28
C GLU A 376 -13.47 0.19 42.80
N ARG A 377 -14.70 -0.07 43.26
CA ARG A 377 -15.49 -1.21 42.76
C ARG A 377 -15.93 -1.03 41.30
N TRP A 378 -16.22 0.19 40.87
CA TRP A 378 -16.54 0.50 39.47
C TRP A 378 -15.31 0.31 38.54
N THR A 379 -14.14 0.80 38.93
CA THR A 379 -12.90 0.59 38.14
C THR A 379 -12.45 -0.87 38.14
N HIS A 380 -12.65 -1.59 39.25
CA HIS A 380 -12.45 -3.04 39.29
C HIS A 380 -13.42 -3.79 38.37
N LEU A 381 -14.70 -3.43 38.35
CA LEU A 381 -15.68 -4.02 37.43
C LEU A 381 -15.28 -3.82 35.96
N LEU A 382 -14.81 -2.62 35.59
CA LEU A 382 -14.29 -2.35 34.25
C LEU A 382 -13.02 -3.16 33.93
N SER A 383 -12.14 -3.40 34.91
CA SER A 383 -10.95 -4.22 34.68
C SER A 383 -11.27 -5.71 34.51
N LEU A 384 -12.23 -6.25 35.27
CA LEU A 384 -12.77 -7.61 35.07
C LEU A 384 -13.42 -7.76 33.68
N LEU A 385 -14.22 -6.77 33.27
CA LEU A 385 -14.86 -6.74 31.95
C LEU A 385 -13.82 -6.76 30.81
N GLU A 386 -12.74 -6.00 30.94
CA GLU A 386 -11.66 -5.94 29.95
C GLU A 386 -10.80 -7.21 29.95
N GLN A 387 -10.48 -7.78 31.12
CA GLN A 387 -9.78 -9.07 31.23
C GLN A 387 -10.59 -10.18 30.55
N ARG A 388 -11.89 -10.27 30.85
CA ARG A 388 -12.83 -11.22 30.23
C ARG A 388 -12.93 -11.02 28.73
N ARG A 389 -12.96 -9.77 28.24
CA ARG A 389 -12.95 -9.47 26.79
C ARG A 389 -11.68 -10.01 26.13
N LYS A 390 -10.49 -9.78 26.72
CA LYS A 390 -9.21 -10.29 26.20
C LYS A 390 -9.17 -11.82 26.20
N ALA A 391 -9.64 -12.47 27.26
CA ALA A 391 -9.72 -13.93 27.35
C ALA A 391 -10.65 -14.53 26.27
N LEU A 392 -11.86 -13.98 26.11
CA LEU A 392 -12.80 -14.41 25.07
C LEU A 392 -12.26 -14.18 23.65
N MET A 393 -11.55 -13.08 23.39
CA MET A 393 -10.89 -12.87 22.10
C MET A 393 -9.78 -13.89 21.84
N GLY A 394 -8.89 -14.13 22.82
CA GLY A 394 -7.84 -15.14 22.69
C GLY A 394 -8.39 -16.56 22.48
N LEU A 395 -9.52 -16.90 23.11
CA LEU A 395 -10.22 -18.16 22.85
C LEU A 395 -10.86 -18.17 21.45
N ASN A 396 -11.45 -17.06 20.99
CA ASN A 396 -12.02 -16.97 19.64
C ASN A 396 -10.95 -17.12 18.54
N ASP A 397 -9.77 -16.52 18.74
CA ASP A 397 -8.64 -16.61 17.82
C ASP A 397 -8.14 -18.07 17.75
N LEU A 398 -7.98 -18.75 18.90
CA LEU A 398 -7.67 -20.19 18.98
C LEU A 398 -8.71 -21.04 18.24
N MET A 399 -9.99 -20.81 18.49
CA MET A 399 -11.08 -21.58 17.87
C MET A 399 -11.13 -21.38 16.36
N THR A 400 -10.79 -20.18 15.88
CA THR A 400 -10.66 -19.88 14.45
C THR A 400 -9.47 -20.64 13.86
N LEU A 401 -8.30 -20.59 14.49
CA LEU A 401 -7.10 -21.31 14.04
C LEU A 401 -7.30 -22.83 14.00
N LEU A 402 -7.94 -23.42 15.00
CA LEU A 402 -8.23 -24.86 15.04
C LEU A 402 -9.17 -25.26 13.88
N ARG A 403 -10.22 -24.47 13.61
CA ARG A 403 -11.14 -24.70 12.49
C ARG A 403 -10.44 -24.55 11.13
N ASP A 404 -9.59 -23.55 10.98
CA ASP A 404 -8.88 -23.28 9.74
C ASP A 404 -7.85 -24.39 9.46
N ILE A 405 -7.16 -24.91 10.49
CA ILE A 405 -6.31 -26.11 10.39
C ILE A 405 -7.12 -27.35 10.00
N ASP A 406 -8.28 -27.59 10.64
CA ASP A 406 -9.13 -28.74 10.31
C ASP A 406 -9.67 -28.67 8.86
N THR A 407 -9.97 -27.46 8.38
CA THR A 407 -10.42 -27.24 7.00
C THR A 407 -9.29 -27.51 6.01
N LEU A 408 -8.10 -26.95 6.24
CA LEU A 408 -6.89 -27.21 5.45
C LEU A 408 -6.55 -28.71 5.42
N ALA A 409 -6.58 -29.40 6.56
CA ALA A 409 -6.34 -30.84 6.62
C ALA A 409 -7.36 -31.64 5.79
N SER A 410 -8.64 -31.23 5.79
CA SER A 410 -9.66 -31.84 4.94
C SER A 410 -9.37 -31.60 3.44
N GLU A 411 -8.98 -30.38 3.05
CA GLU A 411 -8.66 -30.05 1.66
C GLU A 411 -7.43 -30.83 1.15
N LEU A 412 -6.36 -30.93 1.94
CA LEU A 412 -5.18 -31.73 1.60
C LEU A 412 -5.54 -33.22 1.42
N LYS A 413 -6.39 -33.76 2.31
CA LYS A 413 -6.90 -35.13 2.24
C LYS A 413 -7.78 -35.39 1.00
N HIS A 414 -8.47 -34.37 0.48
CA HIS A 414 -9.21 -34.49 -0.78
C HIS A 414 -8.32 -34.49 -2.02
N LEU A 415 -7.14 -33.88 -1.97
CA LEU A 415 -6.17 -33.86 -3.07
C LEU A 415 -5.33 -35.15 -3.15
N GLU A 416 -5.06 -35.78 -2.01
CA GLU A 416 -4.22 -36.98 -1.92
C GLU A 416 -4.60 -38.12 -2.89
N PRO A 417 -5.87 -38.51 -3.09
CA PRO A 417 -6.24 -39.56 -4.03
C PRO A 417 -5.91 -39.23 -5.49
N VAL A 418 -6.05 -37.96 -5.88
CA VAL A 418 -5.75 -37.48 -7.24
C VAL A 418 -4.25 -37.59 -7.52
N VAL A 419 -3.44 -37.20 -6.54
CA VAL A 419 -1.98 -37.26 -6.62
C VAL A 419 -1.46 -38.70 -6.53
N ARG A 420 -2.09 -39.58 -5.74
CA ARG A 420 -1.71 -41.00 -5.62
C ARG A 420 -2.06 -41.86 -6.85
N ASN A 421 -2.93 -41.39 -7.74
CA ASN A 421 -3.28 -42.11 -8.96
C ASN A 421 -1.99 -42.39 -9.79
N ARG A 422 -1.83 -43.62 -10.29
CA ARG A 422 -0.66 -44.07 -11.06
C ARG A 422 -0.91 -44.14 -12.58
N ASP A 423 -2.11 -43.78 -13.03
CA ASP A 423 -2.39 -43.67 -14.46
C ASP A 423 -1.57 -42.53 -15.09
N VAL A 424 -0.90 -42.88 -16.19
CA VAL A 424 -0.06 -42.01 -17.01
C VAL A 424 -0.58 -41.89 -18.45
N GLY A 425 -1.73 -42.49 -18.77
CA GLY A 425 -2.28 -42.52 -20.13
C GLY A 425 -1.70 -43.63 -21.01
N LYS A 426 -2.22 -43.76 -22.23
CA LYS A 426 -1.89 -44.85 -23.18
C LYS A 426 -1.16 -44.40 -24.44
N HIS A 427 -1.01 -43.10 -24.65
CA HIS A 427 -0.41 -42.44 -25.81
C HIS A 427 -0.08 -40.98 -25.47
N LEU A 428 0.75 -40.32 -26.29
CA LEU A 428 1.29 -38.98 -26.02
C LEU A 428 0.22 -37.96 -25.58
N LEU A 429 -0.82 -37.75 -26.41
CA LEU A 429 -1.92 -36.81 -26.11
C LEU A 429 -2.62 -37.08 -24.76
N GLY A 430 -2.71 -38.35 -24.34
CA GLY A 430 -3.31 -38.71 -23.05
C GLY A 430 -2.41 -38.39 -21.87
N VAL A 431 -1.08 -38.46 -22.05
CA VAL A 431 -0.12 -38.04 -21.03
C VAL A 431 -0.10 -36.51 -20.91
N GLU A 432 -0.18 -35.79 -22.04
CA GLU A 432 -0.19 -34.33 -22.04
C GLU A 432 -1.47 -33.74 -21.42
N ASP A 433 -2.64 -34.34 -21.66
CA ASP A 433 -3.88 -34.01 -20.94
C ASP A 433 -3.76 -34.28 -19.43
N LEU A 434 -3.15 -35.41 -19.03
CA LEU A 434 -2.90 -35.73 -17.62
C LEU A 434 -1.86 -34.81 -16.96
N LEU A 435 -0.88 -34.32 -17.72
CA LEU A 435 0.09 -33.30 -17.27
C LEU A 435 -0.60 -31.96 -17.05
N GLY A 436 -1.39 -31.47 -18.01
CA GLY A 436 -2.15 -30.22 -17.85
C GLY A 436 -3.13 -30.27 -16.67
N LYS A 437 -3.80 -31.42 -16.46
CA LYS A 437 -4.62 -31.66 -15.26
C LYS A 437 -3.79 -31.69 -13.98
N HIS A 438 -2.58 -32.23 -14.03
CA HIS A 438 -1.69 -32.27 -12.87
C HIS A 438 -1.12 -30.89 -12.52
N GLU A 439 -0.84 -30.02 -13.49
CA GLU A 439 -0.39 -28.64 -13.27
C GLU A 439 -1.44 -27.81 -12.49
N LEU A 440 -2.73 -28.05 -12.74
CA LEU A 440 -3.81 -27.45 -11.93
C LEU A 440 -3.79 -27.96 -10.47
N VAL A 441 -3.48 -29.25 -10.25
CA VAL A 441 -3.32 -29.83 -8.91
C VAL A 441 -2.06 -29.27 -8.23
N GLU A 442 -0.95 -29.12 -8.94
CA GLU A 442 0.28 -28.49 -8.44
C GLU A 442 0.02 -27.03 -8.03
N ALA A 443 -0.71 -26.26 -8.85
CA ALA A 443 -1.13 -24.91 -8.52
C ALA A 443 -2.04 -24.86 -7.27
N GLN A 444 -2.98 -25.80 -7.14
CA GLN A 444 -3.84 -25.90 -5.96
C GLN A 444 -3.03 -26.26 -4.70
N VAL A 445 -2.13 -27.25 -4.76
CA VAL A 445 -1.24 -27.61 -3.64
C VAL A 445 -0.37 -26.41 -3.23
N ASN A 446 0.19 -25.67 -4.19
CA ASN A 446 0.97 -24.47 -3.88
C ASN A 446 0.13 -23.39 -3.17
N ALA A 447 -1.14 -23.20 -3.56
CA ALA A 447 -2.06 -22.31 -2.84
C ALA A 447 -2.29 -22.78 -1.39
N GLN A 448 -2.50 -24.09 -1.16
CA GLN A 448 -2.61 -24.66 0.18
C GLN A 448 -1.35 -24.40 1.03
N GLY A 449 -0.15 -24.45 0.43
CA GLY A 449 1.11 -24.11 1.08
C GLY A 449 1.19 -22.65 1.54
N THR A 450 0.64 -21.70 0.78
CA THR A 450 0.57 -20.30 1.21
C THR A 450 -0.41 -20.10 2.37
N TRP A 451 -1.55 -20.81 2.36
CA TRP A 451 -2.50 -20.78 3.48
C TRP A 451 -1.92 -21.42 4.74
N LEU A 452 -1.29 -22.61 4.62
CA LEU A 452 -0.54 -23.25 5.70
C LEU A 452 0.50 -22.29 6.31
N THR A 453 1.24 -21.56 5.50
CA THR A 453 2.24 -20.58 5.96
C THR A 453 1.59 -19.46 6.78
N ASN A 454 0.43 -18.96 6.36
CA ASN A 454 -0.31 -17.93 7.10
C ASN A 454 -0.85 -18.47 8.44
N VAL A 455 -1.52 -19.62 8.43
CA VAL A 455 -2.03 -20.31 9.63
C VAL A 455 -0.89 -20.63 10.61
N THR A 456 0.24 -21.13 10.11
CA THR A 456 1.46 -21.39 10.87
C THR A 456 1.98 -20.12 11.55
N ASN A 457 2.02 -18.99 10.84
CA ASN A 457 2.48 -17.72 11.40
C ASN A 457 1.53 -17.16 12.48
N GLN A 458 0.22 -17.36 12.34
CA GLN A 458 -0.76 -16.94 13.34
C GLN A 458 -0.75 -17.87 14.57
N ALA A 459 -0.74 -19.19 14.36
CA ALA A 459 -0.64 -20.19 15.43
C ALA A 459 0.67 -20.02 16.23
N ASN A 460 1.81 -19.83 15.58
CA ASN A 460 3.08 -19.58 16.29
C ASN A 460 3.06 -18.29 17.14
N LYS A 461 2.34 -17.24 16.74
CA LYS A 461 2.15 -16.04 17.58
C LYS A 461 1.33 -16.38 18.83
N TYR A 462 0.27 -17.17 18.68
CA TYR A 462 -0.56 -17.64 19.79
C TYR A 462 0.24 -18.51 20.78
N ILE A 463 0.98 -19.48 20.24
CA ILE A 463 1.77 -20.47 21.00
C ILE A 463 2.92 -19.78 21.78
N ARG A 464 3.60 -18.79 21.19
CA ARG A 464 4.64 -18.00 21.90
C ARG A 464 4.11 -17.31 23.15
N ASN A 465 2.85 -16.87 23.13
CA ASN A 465 2.20 -16.22 24.26
C ASN A 465 1.66 -17.23 25.31
N LYS A 466 1.80 -18.54 25.05
CA LYS A 466 1.29 -19.64 25.90
C LYS A 466 -0.21 -19.49 26.24
N GLY A 467 -1.03 -19.18 25.24
CA GLY A 467 -2.49 -19.19 25.39
C GLY A 467 -3.03 -20.58 25.76
N GLU A 468 -4.30 -20.67 26.16
CA GLU A 468 -4.90 -21.96 26.51
C GLU A 468 -4.84 -22.96 25.35
N GLN A 469 -4.67 -24.25 25.68
CA GLN A 469 -4.63 -25.36 24.70
C GLN A 469 -3.59 -25.21 23.57
N TYR A 470 -2.52 -24.43 23.80
CA TYR A 470 -1.44 -24.24 22.82
C TYR A 470 -0.77 -25.56 22.39
N ASP A 471 -0.79 -26.59 23.24
CA ASP A 471 -0.24 -27.92 22.95
C ASP A 471 -1.13 -28.70 21.96
N VAL A 472 -2.45 -28.56 22.05
CA VAL A 472 -3.40 -29.12 21.08
C VAL A 472 -3.27 -28.40 19.74
N LEU A 473 -3.14 -27.07 19.76
CA LEU A 473 -2.92 -26.26 18.55
C LEU A 473 -1.59 -26.64 17.87
N GLN A 474 -0.50 -26.78 18.64
CA GLN A 474 0.81 -27.19 18.13
C GLN A 474 0.73 -28.57 17.46
N ARG A 475 0.16 -29.59 18.14
CA ARG A 475 0.02 -30.94 17.56
C ARG A 475 -0.76 -30.94 16.25
N LYS A 476 -1.92 -30.27 16.21
CA LYS A 476 -2.72 -30.16 14.96
C LYS A 476 -1.96 -29.44 13.85
N LEU A 477 -1.19 -28.41 14.19
CA LEU A 477 -0.36 -27.67 13.23
C LEU A 477 0.76 -28.55 12.66
N ASP A 478 1.42 -29.32 13.51
CA ASP A 478 2.47 -30.26 13.11
C ASP A 478 1.90 -31.38 12.20
N ASP A 479 0.74 -31.93 12.56
CA ASP A 479 0.04 -32.97 11.79
C ASP A 479 -0.37 -32.50 10.39
N VAL A 480 -0.94 -31.29 10.25
CA VAL A 480 -1.33 -30.74 8.93
C VAL A 480 -0.09 -30.35 8.10
N THR A 481 0.98 -29.89 8.76
CA THR A 481 2.26 -29.57 8.12
C THR A 481 2.92 -30.83 7.55
N ALA A 482 2.91 -31.92 8.31
CA ALA A 482 3.42 -33.22 7.84
C ALA A 482 2.60 -33.77 6.66
N GLN A 483 1.27 -33.66 6.71
CA GLN A 483 0.38 -34.03 5.61
C GLN A 483 0.66 -33.22 4.34
N TYR A 484 0.86 -31.90 4.47
CA TYR A 484 1.21 -31.03 3.34
C TYR A 484 2.51 -31.46 2.66
N TYR A 485 3.60 -31.62 3.42
CA TYR A 485 4.88 -32.03 2.84
C TYR A 485 4.85 -33.44 2.24
N SER A 486 4.09 -34.37 2.83
CA SER A 486 3.87 -35.69 2.23
C SER A 486 3.10 -35.60 0.91
N LEU A 487 2.11 -34.70 0.81
CA LEU A 487 1.37 -34.48 -0.43
C LEU A 487 2.26 -33.84 -1.51
N VAL A 488 3.13 -32.90 -1.14
CA VAL A 488 4.09 -32.25 -2.05
C VAL A 488 5.07 -33.27 -2.66
N ASP A 489 5.63 -34.19 -1.88
CA ASP A 489 6.53 -35.21 -2.47
C ASP A 489 5.77 -36.21 -3.34
N LEU A 490 4.56 -36.64 -2.96
CA LEU A 490 3.69 -37.43 -3.84
C LEU A 490 3.37 -36.68 -5.15
N CYS A 491 3.18 -35.36 -5.09
CA CYS A 491 2.92 -34.51 -6.26
C CYS A 491 4.12 -34.53 -7.21
N ARG A 492 5.32 -34.28 -6.67
CA ARG A 492 6.59 -34.36 -7.41
C ARG A 492 6.84 -35.75 -8.00
N GLN A 493 6.53 -36.82 -7.27
CA GLN A 493 6.63 -38.20 -7.77
C GLN A 493 5.67 -38.46 -8.93
N ARG A 494 4.42 -37.97 -8.86
CA ARG A 494 3.43 -38.08 -9.94
C ARG A 494 3.88 -37.32 -11.19
N ARG A 495 4.36 -36.07 -11.04
CA ARG A 495 4.92 -35.27 -12.15
C ARG A 495 6.04 -36.01 -12.86
N LEU A 496 7.04 -36.49 -12.11
CA LEU A 496 8.18 -37.23 -12.64
C LEU A 496 7.79 -38.53 -13.38
N ASN A 497 6.72 -39.22 -12.94
CA ASN A 497 6.20 -40.39 -13.65
C ASN A 497 5.48 -40.02 -14.95
N LEU A 498 4.72 -38.92 -14.97
CA LEU A 498 4.08 -38.40 -16.18
C LEU A 498 5.11 -37.90 -17.20
N ASP A 499 6.13 -37.15 -16.77
CA ASP A 499 7.20 -36.67 -17.66
C ASP A 499 7.99 -37.84 -18.28
N LYS A 500 8.26 -38.90 -17.51
CA LYS A 500 8.85 -40.15 -18.03
C LYS A 500 7.96 -40.83 -19.08
N ALA A 501 6.65 -40.92 -18.82
CA ALA A 501 5.70 -41.48 -19.77
C ALA A 501 5.61 -40.63 -21.05
N ARG A 502 5.61 -39.30 -20.93
CA ARG A 502 5.60 -38.36 -22.07
C ARG A 502 6.82 -38.58 -22.96
N ALA A 503 8.01 -38.66 -22.37
CA ALA A 503 9.25 -38.91 -23.10
C ALA A 503 9.25 -40.27 -23.82
N LEU A 504 8.69 -41.32 -23.19
CA LEU A 504 8.53 -42.63 -23.83
C LEU A 504 7.56 -42.59 -25.03
N TYR A 505 6.39 -41.97 -24.88
CA TYR A 505 5.41 -41.92 -25.96
C TYR A 505 5.83 -40.98 -27.10
N GLN A 506 6.57 -39.91 -26.81
CA GLN A 506 7.20 -39.07 -27.84
C GLN A 506 8.19 -39.91 -28.67
N PHE A 507 9.11 -40.62 -28.02
CA PHE A 507 10.06 -41.51 -28.71
C PHE A 507 9.35 -42.58 -29.56
N VAL A 508 8.26 -43.17 -29.06
CA VAL A 508 7.46 -44.16 -29.80
C VAL A 508 6.84 -43.55 -31.07
N GLN A 509 6.28 -42.34 -30.97
CA GLN A 509 5.69 -41.63 -32.12
C GLN A 509 6.77 -41.22 -33.13
N ASP A 510 7.84 -40.54 -32.69
CA ASP A 510 8.95 -40.09 -33.55
C ASP A 510 9.56 -41.28 -34.31
N HIS A 511 9.71 -42.43 -33.65
CA HIS A 511 10.21 -43.67 -34.25
C HIS A 511 9.26 -44.22 -35.33
N GLU A 512 7.95 -44.17 -35.11
CA GLU A 512 6.95 -44.67 -36.07
C GLU A 512 6.85 -43.75 -37.30
N GLU A 513 6.96 -42.44 -37.12
CA GLU A 513 7.06 -41.46 -38.21
C GLU A 513 8.33 -41.67 -39.06
N GLU A 514 9.51 -41.80 -38.42
CA GLU A 514 10.77 -42.01 -39.14
C GLU A 514 10.87 -43.41 -39.79
N LEU A 515 10.32 -44.47 -39.18
CA LEU A 515 10.21 -45.77 -39.85
C LEU A 515 9.30 -45.71 -41.09
N SER A 516 8.21 -44.95 -41.04
CA SER A 516 7.33 -44.75 -42.20
C SER A 516 8.08 -44.04 -43.33
N TRP A 517 8.82 -42.96 -43.01
CA TRP A 517 9.66 -42.25 -43.98
C TRP A 517 10.75 -43.17 -44.58
N LEU A 518 11.46 -43.94 -43.75
CA LEU A 518 12.46 -44.91 -44.21
C LEU A 518 11.87 -45.93 -45.19
N SER A 519 10.70 -46.48 -44.86
CA SER A 519 10.00 -47.44 -45.72
C SER A 519 9.55 -46.81 -47.04
N GLU A 520 8.99 -45.59 -47.00
CA GLU A 520 8.58 -44.85 -48.20
C GLU A 520 9.77 -44.61 -49.15
N LYS A 521 10.89 -44.08 -48.63
CA LYS A 521 12.09 -43.82 -49.44
C LYS A 521 12.73 -45.11 -49.94
N GLU A 522 12.74 -46.17 -49.14
CA GLU A 522 13.23 -47.49 -49.55
C GLU A 522 12.40 -48.01 -50.74
N HIS A 523 11.08 -47.91 -50.67
CA HIS A 523 10.16 -48.27 -51.76
C HIS A 523 10.33 -47.37 -52.99
N LEU A 524 10.55 -46.06 -52.83
CA LEU A 524 10.80 -45.15 -53.95
C LEU A 524 12.11 -45.50 -54.69
N CYS A 525 13.21 -45.73 -53.97
CA CYS A 525 14.48 -46.16 -54.58
C CYS A 525 14.35 -47.51 -55.29
N ARG A 526 13.75 -48.51 -54.63
CA ARG A 526 13.50 -49.85 -55.22
C ARG A 526 12.61 -49.76 -56.47
N ARG A 527 11.57 -48.93 -56.47
CA ARG A 527 10.67 -48.73 -57.62
C ARG A 527 11.38 -48.05 -58.78
N ALA A 528 12.18 -47.02 -58.52
CA ALA A 528 12.97 -46.35 -59.56
C ALA A 528 13.97 -47.33 -60.22
N LEU A 529 14.65 -48.16 -59.41
CA LEU A 529 15.56 -49.19 -59.89
C LEU A 529 14.83 -50.29 -60.69
N ALA A 530 13.67 -50.75 -60.22
CA ALA A 530 12.88 -51.78 -60.89
C ALA A 530 12.25 -51.30 -62.22
N ASN A 531 11.92 -50.01 -62.33
CA ASN A 531 11.45 -49.44 -63.59
C ASN A 531 12.55 -49.43 -64.67
N GLY A 532 13.81 -49.23 -64.30
CA GLY A 532 14.98 -49.42 -65.18
C GLY A 532 14.99 -48.59 -66.47
N ASP A 533 14.19 -47.53 -66.55
CA ASP A 533 13.98 -46.76 -67.78
C ASP A 533 15.12 -45.77 -68.04
N VAL A 534 15.83 -46.00 -69.14
CA VAL A 534 16.95 -45.19 -69.61
C VAL A 534 16.48 -43.81 -70.10
N ALA A 535 15.24 -43.66 -70.59
CA ALA A 535 14.72 -42.34 -70.96
C ALA A 535 14.52 -41.45 -69.72
N ALA A 536 14.17 -42.03 -68.57
CA ALA A 536 13.92 -41.32 -67.32
C ALA A 536 15.18 -40.94 -66.51
N VAL A 537 16.40 -41.20 -67.01
CA VAL A 537 17.67 -41.00 -66.25
C VAL A 537 17.84 -39.60 -65.65
N GLN A 538 17.38 -38.54 -66.32
CA GLN A 538 17.44 -37.17 -65.79
C GLN A 538 16.51 -37.01 -64.56
N GLN A 539 15.27 -37.47 -64.66
CA GLN A 539 14.29 -37.43 -63.56
C GLN A 539 14.71 -38.31 -62.38
N THR A 540 15.21 -39.52 -62.68
CA THR A 540 15.73 -40.44 -61.66
C THR A 540 17.01 -39.90 -61.00
N THR A 541 17.83 -39.11 -61.71
CA THR A 541 18.97 -38.39 -61.11
C THR A 541 18.52 -37.31 -60.13
N LEU A 542 17.43 -36.58 -60.43
CA LEU A 542 16.86 -35.61 -59.50
C LEU A 542 16.27 -36.30 -58.27
N LEU A 543 15.52 -37.38 -58.45
CA LEU A 543 14.99 -38.21 -57.36
C LEU A 543 16.11 -38.72 -56.44
N TYR A 544 17.19 -39.26 -57.00
CA TYR A 544 18.37 -39.73 -56.26
C TYR A 544 19.00 -38.59 -55.45
N LYS A 545 19.27 -37.42 -56.06
CA LYS A 545 19.87 -36.27 -55.37
C LYS A 545 18.97 -35.73 -54.25
N ASN A 546 17.67 -35.63 -54.48
CA ASN A 546 16.71 -35.19 -53.46
C ASN A 546 16.68 -36.19 -52.29
N THR A 547 16.63 -37.49 -52.59
CA THR A 547 16.65 -38.54 -51.56
C THR A 547 17.95 -38.51 -50.75
N GLU A 548 19.11 -38.34 -51.38
CA GLU A 548 20.40 -38.13 -50.70
C GLU A 548 20.35 -36.92 -49.75
N THR A 549 19.82 -35.77 -50.18
CA THR A 549 19.73 -34.58 -49.31
C THR A 549 18.77 -34.77 -48.14
N GLU A 550 17.63 -35.44 -48.34
CA GLU A 550 16.71 -35.76 -47.25
C GLU A 550 17.34 -36.78 -46.28
N MET A 551 18.05 -37.81 -46.81
CA MET A 551 18.78 -38.79 -46.01
C MET A 551 19.81 -38.15 -45.08
N GLN A 552 20.53 -37.12 -45.53
CA GLN A 552 21.49 -36.40 -44.69
C GLN A 552 20.81 -35.68 -43.51
N SER A 553 19.62 -35.08 -43.73
CA SER A 553 18.84 -34.42 -42.67
C SER A 553 18.21 -35.41 -41.70
N HIS A 554 17.52 -36.42 -42.22
CA HIS A 554 16.86 -37.47 -41.41
C HIS A 554 17.85 -38.32 -40.62
N TRP A 555 19.08 -38.52 -41.12
CA TRP A 555 20.12 -39.23 -40.36
C TRP A 555 20.52 -38.50 -39.07
N ALA A 556 20.64 -37.17 -39.11
CA ALA A 556 20.94 -36.38 -37.91
C ALA A 556 19.82 -36.53 -36.86
N ARG A 557 18.56 -36.35 -37.28
CA ARG A 557 17.38 -36.54 -36.41
C ARG A 557 17.31 -37.96 -35.85
N THR A 558 17.50 -38.98 -36.69
CA THR A 558 17.48 -40.39 -36.26
C THR A 558 18.56 -40.67 -35.23
N LYS A 559 19.77 -40.11 -35.40
CA LYS A 559 20.85 -40.25 -34.43
C LYS A 559 20.47 -39.65 -33.07
N ASP A 560 19.90 -38.45 -33.05
CA ASP A 560 19.47 -37.80 -31.82
C ASP A 560 18.32 -38.57 -31.14
N MET A 561 17.38 -39.11 -31.92
CA MET A 561 16.30 -39.97 -31.41
C MET A 561 16.82 -41.32 -30.86
N MET A 562 17.79 -41.96 -31.51
CA MET A 562 18.43 -43.17 -30.98
C MET A 562 19.11 -42.87 -29.63
N ALA A 563 19.84 -41.76 -29.53
CA ALA A 563 20.45 -41.31 -28.28
C ALA A 563 19.39 -40.95 -27.21
N ALA A 564 18.22 -40.44 -27.60
CA ALA A 564 17.10 -40.22 -26.69
C ALA A 564 16.53 -41.56 -26.17
N GLY A 565 16.40 -42.57 -27.04
CA GLY A 565 16.01 -43.93 -26.67
C GLY A 565 17.02 -44.60 -25.72
N GLU A 566 18.32 -44.43 -25.95
CA GLU A 566 19.38 -44.91 -25.04
C GLU A 566 19.26 -44.26 -23.65
N ARG A 567 19.02 -42.95 -23.57
CA ARG A 567 18.73 -42.27 -22.29
C ARG A 567 17.45 -42.77 -21.62
N LEU A 568 16.42 -43.13 -22.38
CA LEU A 568 15.20 -43.73 -21.82
C LEU A 568 15.49 -45.12 -21.21
N ILE A 569 16.35 -45.92 -21.85
CA ILE A 569 16.82 -47.22 -21.36
C ILE A 569 17.55 -47.09 -20.01
N GLU A 570 18.38 -46.05 -19.84
CA GLU A 570 19.05 -45.76 -18.57
C GLU A 570 18.08 -45.36 -17.44
N ASN A 571 16.91 -44.81 -17.80
CA ASN A 571 15.98 -44.16 -16.86
C ASN A 571 14.76 -45.01 -16.43
N GLY A 572 14.51 -46.18 -17.03
CA GLY A 572 13.45 -47.09 -16.56
C GLY A 572 12.89 -48.11 -17.55
N GLN A 573 11.57 -48.32 -17.47
CA GLN A 573 10.85 -49.44 -18.08
C GLN A 573 10.82 -49.40 -19.62
N SER A 574 10.36 -50.51 -20.22
CA SER A 574 10.29 -50.73 -21.67
C SER A 574 11.65 -50.83 -22.39
N ARG A 575 12.75 -51.08 -21.65
CA ARG A 575 14.11 -51.26 -22.20
C ARG A 575 14.17 -52.18 -23.42
N GLU A 576 13.53 -53.35 -23.35
CA GLU A 576 13.51 -54.32 -24.46
C GLU A 576 12.75 -53.78 -25.68
N ASP A 577 11.66 -53.04 -25.49
CA ASP A 577 10.89 -52.47 -26.60
C ASP A 577 11.65 -51.32 -27.27
N ILE A 578 12.21 -50.41 -26.48
CA ILE A 578 13.05 -49.30 -26.96
C ILE A 578 14.26 -49.84 -27.73
N GLN A 579 14.92 -50.89 -27.20
CA GLN A 579 16.07 -51.50 -27.88
C GLN A 579 15.67 -52.14 -29.22
N ARG A 580 14.53 -52.83 -29.30
CA ARG A 580 14.00 -53.38 -30.58
C ARG A 580 13.68 -52.28 -31.57
N ARG A 581 13.10 -51.16 -31.11
CA ARG A 581 12.79 -49.97 -31.93
C ARG A 581 14.06 -49.32 -32.50
N ILE A 582 15.09 -49.12 -31.67
CA ILE A 582 16.41 -48.64 -32.12
C ILE A 582 17.00 -49.58 -33.18
N GLN A 583 16.95 -50.91 -32.97
CA GLN A 583 17.44 -51.90 -33.93
C GLN A 583 16.66 -51.90 -35.26
N ALA A 584 15.32 -51.81 -35.21
CA ALA A 584 14.48 -51.76 -36.40
C ALA A 584 14.81 -50.53 -37.28
N MET A 585 15.09 -49.41 -36.64
CA MET A 585 15.48 -48.16 -37.29
C MET A 585 16.89 -48.22 -37.88
N GLN A 586 17.86 -48.82 -37.18
CA GLN A 586 19.20 -49.11 -37.74
C GLN A 586 19.10 -49.97 -39.00
N GLN A 587 18.33 -51.06 -38.95
CA GLN A 587 18.09 -51.94 -40.11
C GLN A 587 17.36 -51.22 -41.25
N GLY A 588 16.42 -50.29 -40.95
CA GLY A 588 15.77 -49.45 -41.95
C GLY A 588 16.75 -48.56 -42.70
N TRP A 589 17.67 -47.92 -41.98
CA TRP A 589 18.75 -47.12 -42.57
C TRP A 589 19.71 -47.96 -43.43
N GLU A 590 20.05 -49.18 -43.00
CA GLU A 590 20.87 -50.10 -43.79
C GLU A 590 20.19 -50.47 -45.12
N ARG A 591 18.90 -50.83 -45.08
CA ARG A 591 18.13 -51.15 -46.30
C ARG A 591 17.98 -49.96 -47.24
N LEU A 592 17.67 -48.77 -46.71
CA LEU A 592 17.58 -47.55 -47.52
C LEU A 592 18.92 -47.21 -48.17
N ARG A 593 20.04 -47.27 -47.43
CA ARG A 593 21.38 -47.06 -47.99
C ARG A 593 21.70 -48.06 -49.09
N ALA A 594 21.39 -49.34 -48.91
CA ALA A 594 21.60 -50.36 -49.93
C ALA A 594 20.76 -50.10 -51.20
N ALA A 595 19.47 -49.78 -51.05
CA ALA A 595 18.58 -49.46 -52.17
C ALA A 595 19.01 -48.18 -52.91
N HIS A 596 19.44 -47.16 -52.18
CA HIS A 596 19.96 -45.91 -52.72
C HIS A 596 21.30 -46.12 -53.45
N GLN A 597 22.25 -46.86 -52.88
CA GLN A 597 23.52 -47.20 -53.52
C GLN A 597 23.32 -48.01 -54.82
N ALA A 598 22.41 -49.00 -54.82
CA ALA A 598 22.06 -49.74 -56.02
C ALA A 598 21.44 -48.85 -57.12
N LEU A 599 20.56 -47.91 -56.74
CA LEU A 599 20.03 -46.91 -57.67
C LEU A 599 21.12 -45.97 -58.21
N GLY A 600 22.10 -45.59 -57.38
CA GLY A 600 23.25 -44.77 -57.78
C GLY A 600 24.19 -45.48 -58.75
N GLN A 601 24.46 -46.76 -58.52
CA GLN A 601 25.22 -47.62 -59.44
C GLN A 601 24.52 -47.74 -60.79
N TRP A 602 23.23 -48.10 -60.79
CA TRP A 602 22.42 -48.17 -62.01
C TRP A 602 22.35 -46.83 -62.74
N LEU A 603 22.21 -45.71 -62.03
CA LEU A 603 22.22 -44.36 -62.63
C LEU A 603 23.55 -44.00 -63.30
N ASN A 604 24.68 -44.50 -62.77
CA ASN A 604 25.99 -44.30 -63.39
C ASN A 604 26.12 -45.16 -64.66
N GLU A 605 25.78 -46.44 -64.58
CA GLU A 605 25.73 -47.35 -65.73
C GLU A 605 24.81 -46.82 -66.84
N ALA A 606 23.62 -46.33 -66.50
CA ALA A 606 22.65 -45.78 -67.44
C ALA A 606 23.15 -44.52 -68.17
N LYS A 607 23.91 -43.65 -67.49
CA LYS A 607 24.53 -42.47 -68.10
C LYS A 607 25.67 -42.87 -69.04
N GLN A 608 26.50 -43.82 -68.63
CA GLN A 608 27.56 -44.37 -69.48
C GLN A 608 26.97 -45.02 -70.74
N ALA A 609 25.84 -45.73 -70.61
CA ALA A 609 25.12 -46.31 -71.74
C ALA A 609 24.52 -45.24 -72.67
N GLN A 610 23.86 -44.21 -72.13
CA GLN A 610 23.38 -43.08 -72.93
C GLN A 610 24.51 -42.43 -73.73
N GLN A 611 25.65 -42.14 -73.08
CA GLN A 611 26.82 -41.56 -73.75
C GLN A 611 27.39 -42.50 -74.82
N TYR A 612 27.51 -43.80 -74.53
CA TYR A 612 27.96 -44.77 -75.53
C TYR A 612 27.04 -44.80 -76.76
N PHE A 613 25.72 -44.82 -76.57
CA PHE A 613 24.78 -44.83 -77.70
C PHE A 613 24.83 -43.54 -78.51
N GLN A 614 25.05 -42.39 -77.87
CA GLN A 614 25.28 -41.12 -78.57
C GLN A 614 26.60 -41.15 -79.37
N ASP A 615 27.73 -41.40 -78.71
CA ASP A 615 29.06 -41.45 -79.32
C ASP A 615 29.11 -42.49 -80.48
N ALA A 616 28.42 -43.63 -80.34
CA ALA A 616 28.35 -44.66 -81.37
C ALA A 616 27.52 -44.22 -82.58
N ASN A 617 26.40 -43.51 -82.38
CA ASN A 617 25.63 -42.90 -83.48
C ASN A 617 26.49 -41.86 -84.22
N GLU A 618 27.24 -41.04 -83.49
CA GLU A 618 28.14 -40.03 -84.06
C GLU A 618 29.28 -40.69 -84.87
N ALA A 619 29.91 -41.75 -84.34
CA ALA A 619 30.96 -42.49 -85.03
C ALA A 619 30.47 -43.22 -86.29
N GLU A 620 29.31 -43.89 -86.23
CA GLU A 620 28.71 -44.51 -87.42
C GLU A 620 28.40 -43.48 -88.51
N SER A 621 27.83 -42.33 -88.12
CA SER A 621 27.53 -41.27 -89.08
C SER A 621 28.80 -40.64 -89.66
N TRP A 622 29.84 -40.45 -88.85
CA TRP A 622 31.15 -39.94 -89.29
C TRP A 622 31.84 -40.90 -90.26
N ILE A 623 31.89 -42.20 -89.93
CA ILE A 623 32.44 -43.24 -90.83
C ILE A 623 31.65 -43.26 -92.15
N ARG A 624 30.31 -43.22 -92.09
CA ARG A 624 29.43 -43.17 -93.26
C ARG A 624 29.63 -41.92 -94.12
N GLU A 625 29.94 -40.77 -93.53
CA GLU A 625 30.27 -39.54 -94.25
C GLU A 625 31.60 -39.65 -95.01
N LYS A 626 32.64 -40.22 -94.37
CA LYS A 626 33.97 -40.34 -95.01
C LYS A 626 34.08 -41.52 -95.99
N MET A 627 33.22 -42.53 -95.87
CA MET A 627 33.26 -43.75 -96.69
C MET A 627 33.21 -43.51 -98.22
N PRO A 628 32.39 -42.61 -98.77
CA PRO A 628 32.38 -42.33 -100.21
C PRO A 628 33.65 -41.62 -100.69
N LEU A 629 34.29 -40.82 -99.83
CA LEU A 629 35.50 -40.07 -100.19
C LEU A 629 36.69 -41.00 -100.44
N VAL A 630 36.82 -42.06 -99.64
CA VAL A 630 37.86 -43.10 -99.82
C VAL A 630 37.51 -44.11 -100.92
N LYS A 631 36.21 -44.27 -101.25
CA LYS A 631 35.71 -45.15 -102.32
C LYS A 631 35.59 -44.47 -103.69
N SER A 632 35.91 -43.18 -103.80
CA SER A 632 35.86 -42.47 -105.07
C SER A 632 36.84 -43.09 -106.08
N ASP A 633 36.39 -43.27 -107.32
CA ASP A 633 37.23 -43.71 -108.45
C ASP A 633 37.88 -42.52 -109.19
N ASP A 634 37.65 -41.28 -108.75
CA ASP A 634 38.28 -40.10 -109.37
C ASP A 634 39.76 -40.03 -108.98
N LEU A 635 40.63 -40.30 -109.94
CA LEU A 635 42.09 -40.25 -109.79
C LEU A 635 42.71 -38.97 -110.38
N GLY A 636 41.91 -38.06 -110.93
CA GLY A 636 42.37 -36.90 -111.68
C GLY A 636 42.55 -37.17 -113.18
N ARG A 637 42.43 -36.11 -113.98
CA ARG A 637 42.52 -36.14 -115.45
C ARG A 637 43.89 -35.72 -116.01
N ASP A 638 44.71 -35.12 -115.15
CA ASP A 638 46.01 -34.53 -115.45
C ASP A 638 46.86 -34.60 -114.16
N GLU A 639 48.20 -34.52 -114.29
CA GLU A 639 49.12 -34.71 -113.15
C GLU A 639 48.84 -33.73 -111.99
N GLY A 640 48.56 -32.46 -112.29
CA GLY A 640 48.28 -31.44 -111.27
C GLY A 640 46.95 -31.66 -110.55
N ALA A 641 45.92 -32.13 -111.24
CA ALA A 641 44.66 -32.54 -110.63
C ALA A 641 44.86 -33.77 -109.72
N ALA A 642 45.63 -34.75 -110.17
CA ALA A 642 45.94 -35.96 -109.39
C ALA A 642 46.78 -35.63 -108.13
N GLU A 643 47.78 -34.74 -108.24
CA GLU A 643 48.54 -34.23 -107.08
C GLU A 643 47.66 -33.45 -106.09
N SER A 644 46.73 -32.62 -106.58
CA SER A 644 45.77 -31.91 -105.71
C SER A 644 44.81 -32.88 -105.00
N LEU A 645 44.34 -33.92 -105.69
CA LEU A 645 43.54 -34.99 -105.08
C LEU A 645 44.34 -35.79 -104.05
N LEU A 646 45.60 -36.12 -104.32
CA LEU A 646 46.49 -36.77 -103.35
C LEU A 646 46.71 -35.90 -102.11
N GLN A 647 46.91 -34.59 -102.27
CA GLN A 647 47.07 -33.68 -101.13
C GLN A 647 45.79 -33.56 -100.29
N ARG A 648 44.61 -33.55 -100.92
CA ARG A 648 43.32 -33.59 -100.20
C ARG A 648 43.11 -34.93 -99.50
N HIS A 649 43.49 -36.03 -100.15
CA HIS A 649 43.40 -37.38 -99.60
C HIS A 649 44.34 -37.58 -98.41
N ALA A 650 45.54 -37.00 -98.43
CA ALA A 650 46.46 -37.02 -97.28
C ALA A 650 45.85 -36.32 -96.04
N ARG A 651 45.12 -35.21 -96.22
CA ARG A 651 44.38 -34.56 -95.12
C ARG A 651 43.22 -35.42 -94.61
N LEU A 652 42.50 -36.10 -95.52
CA LEU A 652 41.45 -37.05 -95.16
C LEU A 652 42.03 -38.25 -94.36
N GLU A 653 43.23 -38.72 -94.70
CA GLU A 653 43.93 -39.74 -93.91
C GLU A 653 44.37 -39.23 -92.53
N GLU A 654 44.81 -37.97 -92.42
CA GLU A 654 45.06 -37.33 -91.12
C GLU A 654 43.77 -37.25 -90.26
N GLU A 655 42.63 -36.86 -90.85
CA GLU A 655 41.32 -36.88 -90.18
C GLU A 655 40.94 -38.30 -89.71
N ILE A 656 41.12 -39.31 -90.58
CA ILE A 656 40.85 -40.71 -90.25
C ILE A 656 41.75 -41.20 -89.12
N HIS A 657 43.06 -40.96 -89.19
CA HIS A 657 44.00 -41.38 -88.15
C HIS A 657 43.77 -40.65 -86.81
N ALA A 658 43.35 -39.38 -86.82
CA ALA A 658 42.98 -38.66 -85.61
C ALA A 658 41.74 -39.28 -84.92
N TYR A 659 40.72 -39.65 -85.70
CA TYR A 659 39.48 -40.26 -85.19
C TYR A 659 39.69 -41.64 -84.53
N ARG A 660 40.87 -42.26 -84.70
CA ARG A 660 41.25 -43.49 -83.99
C ARG A 660 41.08 -43.38 -82.46
N ALA A 661 41.30 -42.20 -81.88
CA ALA A 661 41.16 -42.01 -80.44
C ALA A 661 39.72 -42.20 -79.96
N ASP A 662 38.74 -41.69 -80.71
CA ASP A 662 37.32 -41.83 -80.40
C ASP A 662 36.83 -43.28 -80.58
N ILE A 663 37.32 -43.99 -81.60
CA ILE A 663 37.04 -45.43 -81.80
C ILE A 663 37.56 -46.27 -80.63
N VAL A 664 38.77 -45.98 -80.12
CA VAL A 664 39.32 -46.66 -78.95
C VAL A 664 38.54 -46.32 -77.68
N ARG A 665 38.15 -45.05 -77.48
CA ARG A 665 37.28 -44.64 -76.35
C ARG A 665 35.96 -45.40 -76.38
N LEU A 666 35.33 -45.50 -77.54
CA LEU A 666 34.10 -46.27 -77.75
C LEU A 666 34.29 -47.76 -77.44
N GLU A 667 35.41 -48.34 -77.83
CA GLU A 667 35.73 -49.75 -77.52
C GLU A 667 35.92 -49.98 -76.01
N GLU A 668 36.63 -49.08 -75.32
CA GLU A 668 36.77 -49.11 -73.86
C GLU A 668 35.41 -48.94 -73.14
N MET A 669 34.57 -48.00 -73.57
CA MET A 669 33.22 -47.79 -73.04
C MET A 669 32.32 -49.01 -73.27
N SER A 670 32.36 -49.59 -74.47
CA SER A 670 31.62 -50.82 -74.81
C SER A 670 32.02 -51.99 -73.91
N GLN A 671 33.32 -52.19 -73.68
CA GLN A 671 33.83 -53.23 -72.78
C GLN A 671 33.42 -52.99 -71.31
N GLN A 672 33.47 -51.74 -70.83
CA GLN A 672 33.01 -51.39 -69.48
C GLN A 672 31.52 -51.69 -69.31
N LEU A 673 30.68 -51.31 -70.27
CA LEU A 673 29.24 -51.59 -70.25
C LEU A 673 28.91 -53.08 -70.38
N ALA A 674 29.65 -53.85 -71.18
CA ALA A 674 29.48 -55.29 -71.29
C ALA A 674 29.77 -56.02 -69.96
N ASN A 675 30.79 -55.54 -69.23
CA ASN A 675 31.22 -56.07 -67.94
C ASN A 675 30.34 -55.58 -66.75
N SER A 676 29.63 -54.45 -66.90
CA SER A 676 28.72 -53.90 -65.89
C SER A 676 27.43 -54.72 -65.71
N SER A 677 26.62 -54.43 -64.70
CA SER A 677 25.29 -55.05 -64.48
C SER A 677 24.17 -54.43 -65.32
N PHE A 678 24.50 -53.59 -66.30
CA PHE A 678 23.52 -52.83 -67.05
C PHE A 678 22.67 -53.72 -67.98
N HIS A 679 21.34 -53.51 -67.96
CA HIS A 679 20.37 -54.48 -68.46
C HIS A 679 19.29 -53.95 -69.42
N THR A 680 19.30 -52.67 -69.79
CA THR A 680 18.29 -52.08 -70.70
C THR A 680 18.94 -51.19 -71.75
N ALA A 681 18.94 -51.62 -73.01
CA ALA A 681 19.20 -50.78 -74.16
C ALA A 681 17.90 -50.61 -74.96
N THR A 682 17.09 -49.62 -74.59
CA THR A 682 15.95 -49.21 -75.43
C THR A 682 16.49 -48.44 -76.62
N THR A 683 16.90 -49.16 -77.67
CA THR A 683 17.34 -48.55 -78.93
C THR A 683 16.14 -47.91 -79.61
N SER A 684 15.98 -46.60 -79.42
CA SER A 684 15.04 -45.79 -80.20
C SER A 684 15.65 -45.52 -81.58
N SER A 685 15.43 -46.43 -82.53
CA SER A 685 15.73 -46.18 -83.94
C SER A 685 14.89 -45.00 -84.44
N GLN A 686 15.55 -43.94 -84.93
CA GLN A 686 14.89 -42.91 -85.73
C GLN A 686 14.95 -43.34 -87.19
N GLU A 687 13.85 -43.90 -87.70
CA GLU A 687 13.65 -44.11 -89.12
C GLU A 687 12.84 -42.93 -89.67
N THR A 688 13.41 -42.25 -90.68
CA THR A 688 12.73 -41.21 -91.45
C THR A 688 11.99 -41.85 -92.61
N GLU A 689 10.66 -41.92 -92.54
CA GLU A 689 9.81 -42.37 -93.64
C GLU A 689 9.16 -41.17 -94.35
N GLU A 690 9.08 -41.22 -95.67
CA GLU A 690 8.26 -40.30 -96.47
C GLU A 690 6.81 -40.80 -96.47
N VAL A 691 5.96 -40.16 -95.68
CA VAL A 691 4.55 -40.55 -95.51
C VAL A 691 3.65 -39.59 -96.29
N SER A 692 2.74 -40.15 -97.10
CA SER A 692 1.74 -39.38 -97.83
C SER A 692 0.52 -39.12 -96.94
N VAL A 693 0.36 -37.88 -96.47
CA VAL A 693 -0.65 -37.48 -95.48
C VAL A 693 -1.76 -36.58 -96.07
N PRO A 694 -3.00 -36.62 -95.54
CA PRO A 694 -4.09 -35.78 -96.04
C PRO A 694 -3.87 -34.29 -95.80
N GLN A 695 -4.37 -33.45 -96.71
CA GLN A 695 -4.48 -32.01 -96.46
C GLN A 695 -5.70 -31.65 -95.61
N ILE A 696 -5.57 -30.59 -94.82
CA ILE A 696 -6.68 -29.91 -94.13
C ILE A 696 -6.66 -28.41 -94.42
N GLU A 697 -7.85 -27.81 -94.47
CA GLU A 697 -8.06 -26.37 -94.63
C GLU A 697 -8.55 -25.75 -93.30
N MET A 698 -8.00 -24.61 -92.92
CA MET A 698 -8.42 -23.86 -91.73
C MET A 698 -9.73 -23.09 -91.96
N LEU A 699 -10.78 -23.42 -91.22
CA LEU A 699 -12.08 -22.75 -91.26
C LEU A 699 -12.07 -21.36 -90.57
N TYR A 700 -11.12 -21.15 -89.66
CA TYR A 700 -10.93 -19.94 -88.84
C TYR A 700 -9.44 -19.63 -88.65
N LYS A 701 -9.09 -18.35 -88.37
CA LYS A 701 -7.73 -17.99 -87.95
C LYS A 701 -7.43 -18.64 -86.59
N TYR A 702 -6.24 -19.20 -86.42
CA TYR A 702 -5.72 -19.69 -85.16
C TYR A 702 -4.36 -19.04 -84.85
N ASP A 703 -4.09 -18.76 -83.58
CA ASP A 703 -2.83 -18.16 -83.11
C ASP A 703 -2.60 -18.64 -81.67
N GLY A 704 -1.72 -19.63 -81.50
CA GLY A 704 -1.52 -20.32 -80.22
C GLY A 704 -0.60 -21.53 -80.35
N ASN A 705 -0.13 -22.07 -79.21
CA ASN A 705 0.75 -23.26 -79.16
C ASN A 705 1.97 -23.20 -80.12
N GLY A 706 2.55 -22.01 -80.30
CA GLY A 706 3.70 -21.79 -81.18
C GLY A 706 3.38 -21.66 -82.67
N MET A 707 2.11 -21.70 -83.08
CA MET A 707 1.70 -21.66 -84.48
C MET A 707 0.61 -20.61 -84.75
N SER A 708 0.79 -19.81 -85.81
CA SER A 708 -0.19 -18.84 -86.30
C SER A 708 -0.60 -19.19 -87.73
N VAL A 709 -1.90 -19.39 -87.96
CA VAL A 709 -2.47 -19.91 -89.22
C VAL A 709 -3.66 -19.06 -89.64
N ALA A 710 -3.70 -18.69 -90.92
CA ALA A 710 -4.79 -17.91 -91.50
C ALA A 710 -6.02 -18.78 -91.82
N LYS A 711 -7.19 -18.14 -91.91
CA LYS A 711 -8.40 -18.78 -92.45
C LYS A 711 -8.23 -19.05 -93.94
N GLY A 712 -8.55 -20.27 -94.38
CA GLY A 712 -8.37 -20.76 -95.76
C GLY A 712 -6.97 -21.29 -96.05
N GLU A 713 -6.05 -21.27 -95.08
CA GLU A 713 -4.72 -21.84 -95.24
C GLU A 713 -4.78 -23.37 -95.19
N VAL A 714 -4.01 -24.03 -96.07
CA VAL A 714 -4.00 -25.49 -96.23
C VAL A 714 -2.73 -26.07 -95.64
N LEU A 715 -2.89 -27.05 -94.75
CA LEU A 715 -1.83 -27.70 -93.98
C LEU A 715 -1.81 -29.21 -94.25
N ALA A 716 -0.66 -29.85 -94.06
CA ALA A 716 -0.57 -31.31 -94.02
C ALA A 716 -0.95 -31.83 -92.62
N LEU A 717 -1.89 -32.79 -92.54
CA LEU A 717 -2.33 -33.41 -91.29
C LEU A 717 -1.40 -34.55 -90.90
N LEU A 718 -0.47 -34.31 -89.98
CA LEU A 718 0.51 -35.31 -89.53
C LEU A 718 -0.15 -36.39 -88.67
N GLU A 719 -0.95 -35.98 -87.68
CA GLU A 719 -1.54 -36.89 -86.70
C GLU A 719 -2.84 -36.31 -86.12
N GLN A 720 -3.84 -37.17 -85.87
CA GLN A 720 -5.02 -36.82 -85.07
C GLN A 720 -4.75 -37.12 -83.57
N SER A 721 -3.75 -36.44 -83.00
CA SER A 721 -3.17 -36.76 -81.69
C SER A 721 -4.21 -36.84 -80.55
N THR A 722 -5.28 -36.02 -80.62
CA THR A 722 -6.48 -36.17 -79.78
C THR A 722 -7.75 -35.83 -80.57
N PRO A 723 -8.96 -36.12 -80.05
CA PRO A 723 -10.22 -35.69 -80.69
C PRO A 723 -10.38 -34.17 -80.83
N GLU A 724 -9.71 -33.39 -79.98
CA GLU A 724 -9.81 -31.92 -79.93
C GLU A 724 -8.63 -31.21 -80.62
N TRP A 725 -7.46 -31.84 -80.71
CA TRP A 725 -6.23 -31.25 -81.24
C TRP A 725 -5.54 -32.16 -82.25
N TRP A 726 -5.26 -31.62 -83.43
CA TRP A 726 -4.54 -32.30 -84.51
C TRP A 726 -3.15 -31.69 -84.70
N ARG A 727 -2.14 -32.54 -84.91
CA ARG A 727 -0.77 -32.14 -85.24
C ARG A 727 -0.65 -31.95 -86.74
N VAL A 728 -0.06 -30.83 -87.15
CA VAL A 728 -0.08 -30.34 -88.52
C VAL A 728 1.26 -29.72 -88.91
N LEU A 729 1.53 -29.72 -90.21
CA LEU A 729 2.71 -29.10 -90.82
C LEU A 729 2.30 -28.05 -91.85
N LYS A 730 2.91 -26.86 -91.76
CA LYS A 730 2.81 -25.79 -92.76
C LYS A 730 3.73 -26.02 -93.95
N GLN A 731 3.42 -25.38 -95.08
CA GLN A 731 4.30 -25.36 -96.27
C GLN A 731 5.67 -24.72 -96.01
N ASP A 732 5.81 -23.89 -94.97
CA ASP A 732 7.07 -23.28 -94.53
C ASP A 732 7.94 -24.20 -93.65
N GLY A 733 7.49 -25.44 -93.39
CA GLY A 733 8.20 -26.41 -92.55
C GLY A 733 7.87 -26.31 -91.05
N THR A 734 7.00 -25.39 -90.62
CA THR A 734 6.63 -25.25 -89.20
C THR A 734 5.61 -26.32 -88.78
N GLU A 735 5.97 -27.13 -87.78
CA GLU A 735 5.05 -28.05 -87.12
C GLU A 735 4.34 -27.42 -85.92
N GLY A 736 3.11 -27.85 -85.65
CA GLY A 736 2.33 -27.36 -84.51
C GLY A 736 1.01 -28.09 -84.32
N PHE A 737 0.19 -27.60 -83.41
CA PHE A 737 -1.12 -28.17 -83.09
C PHE A 737 -2.24 -27.16 -83.36
N VAL A 738 -3.31 -27.60 -84.01
CA VAL A 738 -4.51 -26.81 -84.28
C VAL A 738 -5.76 -27.52 -83.75
N PRO A 739 -6.80 -26.77 -83.33
CA PRO A 739 -8.06 -27.37 -82.90
C PRO A 739 -8.75 -28.13 -84.03
N ALA A 740 -9.16 -29.38 -83.78
CA ALA A 740 -9.80 -30.26 -84.76
C ALA A 740 -11.09 -29.66 -85.36
N ASN A 741 -11.84 -28.92 -84.55
CA ASN A 741 -13.07 -28.21 -84.94
C ASN A 741 -12.80 -26.94 -85.77
N TYR A 742 -11.55 -26.48 -85.88
CA TYR A 742 -11.16 -25.35 -86.72
C TYR A 742 -10.71 -25.79 -88.12
N CYS A 743 -10.74 -27.09 -88.42
CA CYS A 743 -10.18 -27.69 -89.62
C CYS A 743 -11.21 -28.49 -90.43
N ARG A 744 -11.03 -28.55 -91.74
CA ARG A 744 -11.78 -29.43 -92.65
C ARG A 744 -10.81 -30.22 -93.52
N LYS A 745 -10.96 -31.55 -93.60
CA LYS A 745 -10.16 -32.37 -94.54
C LYS A 745 -10.48 -31.99 -95.99
N VAL A 746 -9.44 -31.76 -96.79
CA VAL A 746 -9.56 -31.50 -98.23
C VAL A 746 -9.73 -32.86 -98.93
N PRO A 747 -10.81 -33.11 -99.69
CA PRO A 747 -11.01 -34.41 -100.31
C PRO A 747 -10.10 -34.63 -101.52
N GLY A 748 -9.22 -35.65 -101.44
CA GLY A 748 -8.54 -36.21 -102.62
C GLY A 748 -7.07 -35.83 -102.83
N GLU A 749 -6.53 -34.85 -102.12
CA GLU A 749 -5.10 -34.50 -102.19
C GLU A 749 -4.34 -34.98 -100.94
N LEU A 750 -3.32 -35.79 -101.19
CA LEU A 750 -2.31 -36.21 -100.21
C LEU A 750 -1.00 -35.46 -100.50
N VAL A 751 -0.26 -35.09 -99.45
CA VAL A 751 1.06 -34.46 -99.55
C VAL A 751 2.09 -35.38 -98.92
N THR A 752 3.18 -35.64 -99.63
CA THR A 752 4.32 -36.39 -99.08
C THR A 752 5.07 -35.51 -98.09
N VAL A 753 5.22 -36.01 -96.86
CA VAL A 753 5.93 -35.33 -95.77
C VAL A 753 6.93 -36.30 -95.14
N THR A 754 8.14 -35.84 -94.88
CA THR A 754 9.15 -36.59 -94.14
C THR A 754 8.80 -36.56 -92.65
N GLN A 755 8.28 -37.65 -92.08
CA GLN A 755 8.06 -37.76 -90.64
C GLN A 755 9.25 -38.46 -89.96
N THR A 756 9.62 -37.99 -88.77
CA THR A 756 10.57 -38.68 -87.88
C THR A 756 9.78 -39.44 -86.83
N THR A 757 9.48 -40.72 -87.09
CA THR A 757 8.57 -41.50 -86.25
C THR A 757 9.36 -42.34 -85.24
N THR A 758 9.37 -41.93 -83.97
CA THR A 758 10.00 -42.70 -82.89
C THR A 758 9.13 -43.87 -82.43
N THR A 759 9.25 -45.02 -83.10
CA THR A 759 8.52 -46.25 -82.71
C THR A 759 9.23 -47.00 -81.57
N THR A 760 8.83 -46.75 -80.34
CA THR A 760 9.28 -47.50 -79.16
C THR A 760 8.65 -48.89 -79.09
N LYS A 761 9.31 -49.89 -79.67
CA LYS A 761 8.97 -51.31 -79.45
C LYS A 761 9.62 -51.81 -78.15
N ALA A 762 8.80 -52.11 -77.15
CA ALA A 762 9.25 -52.77 -75.93
C ALA A 762 9.56 -54.24 -76.19
N HIS A 763 10.84 -54.57 -76.38
CA HIS A 763 11.33 -55.96 -76.37
C HIS A 763 11.77 -56.37 -74.96
N THR A 764 11.29 -57.53 -74.51
CA THR A 764 11.39 -57.99 -73.10
C THR A 764 12.60 -58.86 -72.78
N ASP A 765 13.58 -58.99 -73.69
CA ASP A 765 14.69 -59.94 -73.56
C ASP A 765 16.01 -59.29 -73.11
N VAL A 766 16.16 -59.24 -71.78
CA VAL A 766 17.26 -58.63 -71.00
C VAL A 766 18.69 -59.12 -71.35
N VAL A 767 18.81 -60.23 -72.08
CA VAL A 767 20.09 -60.83 -72.48
C VAL A 767 20.68 -60.19 -73.76
N ASP A 768 19.84 -59.59 -74.61
CA ASP A 768 20.26 -59.19 -75.96
C ASP A 768 21.03 -57.85 -75.98
N GLY A 769 20.70 -56.92 -75.08
CA GLY A 769 21.31 -55.58 -75.05
C GLY A 769 22.83 -55.58 -74.90
N LYS A 770 23.40 -56.48 -74.08
CA LYS A 770 24.87 -56.62 -73.93
C LYS A 770 25.53 -57.16 -75.19
N ARG A 771 24.90 -58.12 -75.87
CA ARG A 771 25.39 -58.65 -77.15
C ARG A 771 25.29 -57.57 -78.23
N ALA A 772 24.18 -56.83 -78.28
CA ALA A 772 23.99 -55.73 -79.21
C ALA A 772 25.07 -54.64 -79.07
N ILE A 773 25.42 -54.21 -77.84
CA ILE A 773 26.51 -53.23 -77.61
C ILE A 773 27.86 -53.74 -78.13
N VAL A 774 28.21 -55.01 -77.82
CA VAL A 774 29.49 -55.60 -78.26
C VAL A 774 29.52 -55.84 -79.78
N GLU A 775 28.42 -56.29 -80.37
CA GLU A 775 28.32 -56.55 -81.82
C GLU A 775 28.32 -55.24 -82.61
N ARG A 776 27.62 -54.20 -82.13
CA ARG A 776 27.67 -52.84 -82.68
C ARG A 776 29.09 -52.30 -82.66
N GLN A 777 29.81 -52.43 -81.54
CA GLN A 777 31.20 -52.01 -81.47
C GLN A 777 32.10 -52.75 -82.47
N LYS A 778 31.91 -54.07 -82.66
CA LYS A 778 32.64 -54.82 -83.69
C LYS A 778 32.36 -54.31 -85.10
N MET A 779 31.11 -53.94 -85.42
CA MET A 779 30.75 -53.34 -86.71
C MET A 779 31.45 -52.01 -86.90
N ILE A 780 31.35 -51.07 -85.94
CA ILE A 780 32.03 -49.77 -85.97
C ILE A 780 33.55 -49.95 -86.15
N SER A 781 34.19 -50.81 -85.36
CA SER A 781 35.62 -51.11 -85.48
C SER A 781 35.97 -51.89 -86.76
N SER A 782 35.02 -52.55 -87.42
CA SER A 782 35.20 -53.17 -88.75
C SER A 782 35.13 -52.13 -89.86
N ASP A 783 34.11 -51.27 -89.85
CA ASP A 783 33.88 -50.24 -90.86
C ASP A 783 34.97 -49.17 -90.81
N TYR A 784 35.47 -48.81 -89.63
CA TYR A 784 36.64 -47.95 -89.48
C TYR A 784 37.93 -48.59 -90.03
N ARG A 785 38.14 -49.91 -89.81
CA ARG A 785 39.26 -50.64 -90.44
C ARG A 785 39.11 -50.69 -91.96
N GLN A 786 37.89 -50.87 -92.47
CA GLN A 786 37.59 -50.82 -93.90
C GLN A 786 37.90 -49.42 -94.47
N LEU A 787 37.42 -48.36 -93.82
CA LEU A 787 37.69 -46.96 -94.18
C LEU A 787 39.19 -46.71 -94.31
N ASN A 788 39.98 -47.11 -93.30
CA ASN A 788 41.43 -46.97 -93.31
C ASN A 788 42.07 -47.78 -94.46
N SER A 789 41.66 -49.03 -94.68
CA SER A 789 42.20 -49.86 -95.76
C SER A 789 41.91 -49.30 -97.16
N LEU A 790 40.71 -48.74 -97.36
CA LEU A 790 40.31 -48.10 -98.62
C LEU A 790 41.03 -46.76 -98.82
N ALA A 791 41.27 -46.00 -97.75
CA ALA A 791 42.11 -44.82 -97.81
C ALA A 791 43.52 -45.16 -98.30
N GLU A 792 44.16 -46.19 -97.72
CA GLU A 792 45.48 -46.61 -98.17
C GLU A 792 45.51 -47.07 -99.64
N VAL A 793 44.46 -47.78 -100.10
CA VAL A 793 44.32 -48.20 -101.50
C VAL A 793 44.16 -46.99 -102.42
N ARG A 794 43.27 -46.05 -102.08
CA ARG A 794 43.06 -44.82 -102.87
C ARG A 794 44.31 -43.94 -102.93
N ARG A 795 45.09 -43.85 -101.84
CA ARG A 795 46.41 -43.18 -101.85
C ARG A 795 47.38 -43.84 -102.82
N ARG A 796 47.44 -45.18 -102.86
CA ARG A 796 48.28 -45.91 -103.83
C ARG A 796 47.81 -45.65 -105.26
N LEU A 797 46.52 -45.78 -105.54
CA LEU A 797 45.93 -45.51 -106.86
C LEU A 797 46.19 -44.07 -107.34
N LEU A 798 46.05 -43.07 -106.46
CA LEU A 798 46.39 -41.68 -106.77
C LEU A 798 47.89 -41.51 -107.04
N SER A 799 48.76 -42.11 -106.22
CA SER A 799 50.22 -42.06 -106.42
C SER A 799 50.67 -42.75 -107.72
N ASP A 800 50.08 -43.89 -108.05
CA ASP A 800 50.37 -44.63 -109.28
C ASP A 800 49.76 -43.94 -110.51
N ASN A 801 48.61 -43.28 -110.38
CA ASN A 801 48.05 -42.42 -111.42
C ASN A 801 48.96 -41.21 -111.69
N ILE A 802 49.49 -40.54 -110.66
CA ILE A 802 50.48 -39.45 -110.84
C ILE A 802 51.71 -39.94 -111.61
N LYS A 803 52.25 -41.13 -111.29
CA LYS A 803 53.36 -41.74 -112.04
C LYS A 803 52.97 -42.03 -113.50
N LEU A 804 51.76 -42.55 -113.72
CA LEU A 804 51.26 -42.87 -115.06
C LEU A 804 51.02 -41.61 -115.91
N MET A 805 50.45 -40.55 -115.33
CA MET A 805 50.25 -39.26 -116.00
C MET A 805 51.58 -38.56 -116.27
N ARG A 806 52.54 -38.67 -115.35
CA ARG A 806 53.93 -38.20 -115.57
C ARG A 806 54.61 -38.96 -116.69
N PHE A 807 54.47 -40.29 -116.72
CA PHE A 807 54.97 -41.14 -117.81
C PHE A 807 54.33 -40.76 -119.15
N TYR A 808 53.00 -40.56 -119.21
CA TYR A 808 52.34 -40.11 -120.43
C TYR A 808 52.81 -38.73 -120.86
N ARG A 809 52.98 -37.77 -119.94
CA ARG A 809 53.56 -36.46 -120.27
C ARG A 809 54.98 -36.60 -120.82
N GLU A 810 55.84 -37.40 -120.18
CA GLU A 810 57.22 -37.64 -120.64
C GLU A 810 57.25 -38.35 -122.00
N CYS A 811 56.31 -39.26 -122.27
CA CYS A 811 56.11 -39.88 -123.58
C CYS A 811 55.59 -38.90 -124.64
N ASP A 812 54.63 -38.03 -124.31
CA ASP A 812 54.08 -37.03 -125.23
C ASP A 812 55.12 -35.94 -125.56
N GLU A 813 55.90 -35.51 -124.56
CA GLU A 813 57.05 -34.62 -124.73
C GLU A 813 58.12 -35.29 -125.62
N PHE A 814 58.42 -36.57 -125.40
CA PHE A 814 59.37 -37.33 -126.20
C PHE A 814 58.86 -37.60 -127.63
N GLU A 815 57.58 -37.91 -127.83
CA GLU A 815 56.96 -38.06 -129.15
C GLU A 815 56.92 -36.73 -129.90
N GLY A 816 56.62 -35.63 -129.22
CA GLY A 816 56.69 -34.29 -129.78
C GLY A 816 58.10 -33.98 -130.28
N TRP A 817 59.10 -34.17 -129.40
CA TRP A 817 60.51 -34.04 -129.74
C TRP A 817 60.94 -34.98 -130.88
N ALA A 818 60.46 -36.23 -130.89
CA ALA A 818 60.78 -37.22 -131.92
C ALA A 818 60.17 -36.84 -133.28
N ARG A 819 58.92 -36.36 -133.31
CA ARG A 819 58.27 -35.84 -134.53
C ARG A 819 58.94 -34.58 -135.06
N GLU A 820 59.37 -33.66 -134.18
CA GLU A 820 60.18 -32.50 -134.58
C GLU A 820 61.55 -32.93 -135.15
N THR A 821 62.18 -33.94 -134.54
CA THR A 821 63.46 -34.52 -134.99
C THR A 821 63.32 -35.27 -136.32
N GLU A 822 62.23 -36.02 -136.53
CA GLU A 822 61.92 -36.70 -137.80
C GLU A 822 61.63 -35.69 -138.90
N ALA A 823 60.84 -34.64 -138.63
CA ALA A 823 60.61 -33.55 -139.57
C ALA A 823 61.91 -32.84 -139.97
N ALA A 824 62.85 -32.68 -139.02
CA ALA A 824 64.18 -32.14 -139.29
C ALA A 824 65.10 -33.09 -140.10
N LEU A 825 64.82 -34.41 -140.09
CA LEU A 825 65.54 -35.43 -140.87
C LEU A 825 64.96 -35.65 -142.28
N ALA A 826 63.67 -35.38 -142.47
CA ALA A 826 62.98 -35.53 -143.76
C ALA A 826 63.32 -34.40 -144.77
N ASP A 827 63.98 -33.33 -144.32
CA ASP A 827 64.43 -32.19 -145.14
C ASP A 827 65.49 -32.64 -146.16
N GLN A 828 65.10 -32.84 -147.42
CA GLN A 828 65.96 -33.49 -148.42
C GLN A 828 67.16 -32.60 -148.84
N PRO A 829 68.40 -33.13 -148.83
CA PRO A 829 69.58 -32.34 -149.13
C PRO A 829 69.70 -32.04 -150.64
N THR A 830 69.58 -30.77 -151.01
CA THR A 830 69.99 -30.29 -152.34
C THR A 830 71.52 -30.18 -152.43
N VAL A 831 72.06 -30.48 -153.62
CA VAL A 831 73.51 -30.71 -153.86
C VAL A 831 74.40 -29.53 -153.44
N GLU A 832 73.87 -28.31 -153.41
CA GLU A 832 74.62 -27.10 -153.05
C GLU A 832 74.87 -26.92 -151.53
N HIS A 833 74.10 -27.58 -150.66
CA HIS A 833 74.09 -27.29 -149.22
C HIS A 833 74.61 -28.41 -148.30
N VAL A 834 75.20 -29.46 -148.88
CA VAL A 834 75.67 -30.68 -148.17
C VAL A 834 76.53 -30.37 -146.92
N LYS A 835 77.38 -29.34 -146.96
CA LYS A 835 78.28 -28.99 -145.83
C LYS A 835 77.55 -28.35 -144.64
N ALA A 836 76.44 -27.63 -144.89
CA ALA A 836 75.58 -27.06 -143.85
C ALA A 836 74.64 -28.13 -143.27
N PHE A 837 74.08 -28.99 -144.14
CA PHE A 837 73.33 -30.17 -143.73
C PHE A 837 74.17 -31.10 -142.85
N ARG A 838 75.44 -31.35 -143.21
CA ARG A 838 76.35 -32.14 -142.37
C ARG A 838 76.46 -31.58 -140.95
N LYS A 839 76.66 -30.26 -140.80
CA LYS A 839 76.79 -29.62 -139.48
C LYS A 839 75.47 -29.55 -138.68
N LYS A 840 74.31 -29.48 -139.35
CA LYS A 840 73.00 -29.69 -138.71
C LYS A 840 72.87 -31.14 -138.24
N PHE A 841 73.20 -32.11 -139.10
CA PHE A 841 73.13 -33.54 -138.82
C PHE A 841 74.04 -33.95 -137.66
N ASP A 842 75.31 -33.49 -137.65
CA ASP A 842 76.26 -33.77 -136.56
C ASP A 842 75.78 -33.19 -135.21
N ARG A 843 75.01 -32.09 -135.22
CA ARG A 843 74.33 -31.55 -134.02
C ARG A 843 73.11 -32.37 -133.63
N LEU A 844 72.26 -32.72 -134.59
CA LEU A 844 71.09 -33.55 -134.37
C LEU A 844 71.50 -34.93 -133.82
N GLU A 845 72.61 -35.50 -134.30
CA GLU A 845 73.19 -36.74 -133.77
C GLU A 845 73.67 -36.59 -132.31
N ALA A 846 74.22 -35.43 -131.94
CA ALA A 846 74.59 -35.13 -130.57
C ALA A 846 73.35 -34.96 -129.66
N ASP A 847 72.31 -34.25 -130.13
CA ASP A 847 71.06 -34.06 -129.39
C ASP A 847 70.25 -35.37 -129.28
N MET A 848 70.27 -36.23 -130.30
CA MET A 848 69.70 -37.58 -130.24
C MET A 848 70.44 -38.46 -129.22
N LYS A 849 71.78 -38.38 -129.15
CA LYS A 849 72.58 -39.12 -128.16
C LYS A 849 72.44 -38.58 -126.74
N ALA A 850 72.27 -37.27 -126.58
CA ALA A 850 72.17 -36.61 -125.28
C ALA A 850 70.72 -36.52 -124.77
N ILE A 851 69.86 -35.76 -125.45
CA ILE A 851 68.48 -35.51 -125.03
C ILE A 851 67.64 -36.77 -125.21
N GLY A 852 67.53 -37.27 -126.45
CA GLY A 852 66.75 -38.47 -126.75
C GLY A 852 67.23 -39.69 -125.96
N GLY A 853 68.54 -39.93 -125.94
CA GLY A 853 69.16 -41.03 -125.18
C GLY A 853 69.06 -40.92 -123.65
N THR A 854 68.70 -39.75 -123.09
CA THR A 854 68.49 -39.58 -121.64
C THR A 854 67.01 -39.58 -121.28
N GLN A 855 66.13 -38.95 -122.06
CA GLN A 855 64.67 -39.08 -121.90
C GLN A 855 64.22 -40.54 -122.07
N LEU A 856 64.73 -41.25 -123.09
CA LEU A 856 64.40 -42.67 -123.28
C LEU A 856 64.89 -43.55 -122.11
N LYS A 857 65.91 -43.13 -121.34
CA LYS A 857 66.36 -43.81 -120.11
C LYS A 857 65.62 -43.38 -118.83
N HIS A 858 64.76 -42.37 -118.93
CA HIS A 858 63.86 -41.94 -117.86
C HIS A 858 62.47 -42.57 -118.05
N ILE A 859 62.05 -42.75 -119.30
CA ILE A 859 60.81 -43.42 -119.70
C ILE A 859 60.89 -44.95 -119.52
N ASN A 860 62.06 -45.58 -119.76
CA ASN A 860 62.32 -47.00 -119.49
C ASN A 860 62.81 -47.24 -118.05
#